data_AF-A0A2R5GIM3-F1
#
_entry.id   AF-A0A2R5GIM3-F1
#
_cell.length_a   1.000
_cell.length_b   1.000
_cell.length_c   1.000
_cell.angle_alpha   90.00
_cell.angle_beta   90.00
_cell.angle_gamma   90.00
#
_symmetry.space_group_name_H-M   'P 1'
#
loop_
_entity.id
_entity.type
_entity.pdbx_description
1 polymer ?
#
loop_
_entity_poly.entity_id
_entity_poly.type
_entity_poly.pdbx_seq_one_letter_code
_entity_poly.pdbx_strand_id
1 'polypeptide(L)'
;MSKPSKRHLVGCPGIKTRVVVLCVVAFLVYFFKVLSLDSPIQFRDDALVHECRYLDRDAVAQRDASSPWEKKKLRIGLLTFSHNSDPTMLRLSIRNKREYAEHHGYDLIEANDEIDLSRPPAWSKLTLLSKYLPSYDFMVWVDHDAIFMNMTIGIEDLVDANHELFFATDQNGINSGVFIVHNSDWTMWWLQECWKQEWLIKGQHLFKYEQRAMHYLYGTDIFIEEAREHNLPPHPRSEEVRAKTATIDACALNANVCEFVDASLALRRGNDCSLDFYRNGDFIVHFAGKGPLYNRSQPRCVSWRSSLSTTNTSGEFAARPDTRRVKDLLASGAKYKQQTSAVRGWVKSVRRQKTLSFVQVSDGSSWESIQIVIPTDRLPANIGTGASVYAQGVVQQSPRGQVELSDADVDLIGACDGAEYPLQKKYHSPEFLRDFMHLRPRSNLMGAVLRVRSKASLEVHKFFAENDFTQIHTPVLTSIDCEGAGDMFPVDQGELAQDGDLGTFLTVSGQLHLEPFACSLSKVYTFGPAFRAENSHTTKHLSEFWMLEPEVAFHDLEDSMALAEDCVKHIIGNVVDAHADDLDHLFALHNQKKDSMGTERWDLVQRARDKPFLHMTYDEAIDILEQAASIFSDPVVRGMDLQTEHERFLVDKYCQGQPLFVTHYPAHCKAFYMKPSEDRADRVNCFDLLIPRIGELVGGSEREDDFERLDARVGPHSREHMQWYLDLRRYGSVPHAGWGLGFERLVQFVTGVSNIRETSAMPRWAGSVTY
;
A
#
# COMPACT_ATOMS: atom_id res chain seq x y z
N MET A 1 78.36 -29.87 9.99
CA MET A 1 77.25 -29.59 10.93
C MET A 1 76.05 -29.19 10.09
N SER A 2 75.27 -30.19 9.66
CA SER A 2 73.95 -30.61 10.19
C SER A 2 72.78 -29.83 9.57
N LYS A 3 72.21 -30.44 8.52
CA LYS A 3 70.89 -30.15 7.92
C LYS A 3 69.76 -30.45 8.92
N PRO A 4 68.60 -29.77 8.81
CA PRO A 4 67.29 -30.36 9.08
C PRO A 4 66.46 -30.40 7.78
N SER A 5 66.28 -31.58 7.19
CA SER A 5 65.09 -32.46 7.24
C SER A 5 63.87 -31.96 6.44
N LYS A 6 63.70 -32.55 5.25
CA LYS A 6 62.46 -32.57 4.46
C LYS A 6 61.34 -33.24 5.27
N ARG A 7 60.14 -32.65 5.29
CA ARG A 7 58.89 -33.42 5.42
C ARG A 7 58.11 -33.30 4.13
N HIS A 8 57.76 -34.47 3.59
CA HIS A 8 56.98 -34.70 2.40
C HIS A 8 55.54 -34.20 2.59
N LEU A 9 55.08 -33.31 1.72
CA LEU A 9 53.66 -33.13 1.44
C LEU A 9 53.29 -34.14 0.36
N VAL A 10 52.65 -35.22 0.79
CA VAL A 10 51.96 -36.17 -0.07
C VAL A 10 50.75 -35.44 -0.66
N GLY A 11 50.74 -35.28 -1.98
CA GLY A 11 49.58 -34.76 -2.70
C GLY A 11 48.41 -35.74 -2.58
N CYS A 12 47.25 -35.22 -2.19
CA CYS A 12 45.98 -35.92 -2.26
C CYS A 12 45.24 -35.46 -3.53
N PRO A 13 45.22 -36.27 -4.62
CA PRO A 13 44.48 -35.94 -5.83
C PRO A 13 43.00 -36.31 -5.61
N GLY A 14 42.24 -35.43 -4.93
CA GLY A 14 40.83 -35.73 -4.64
C GLY A 14 39.93 -34.51 -4.43
N ILE A 15 40.50 -33.32 -4.21
CA ILE A 15 39.71 -32.13 -3.88
C ILE A 15 39.30 -31.35 -5.14
N LYS A 16 40.19 -31.22 -6.14
CA LYS A 16 39.87 -30.50 -7.38
C LYS A 16 38.75 -31.17 -8.19
N THR A 17 38.70 -32.50 -8.25
CA THR A 17 37.65 -33.23 -8.97
C THR A 17 36.31 -33.13 -8.27
N ARG A 18 36.27 -33.13 -6.93
CA ARG A 18 35.00 -32.97 -6.18
C ARG A 18 34.43 -31.57 -6.28
N VAL A 19 35.27 -30.53 -6.25
CA VAL A 19 34.81 -29.13 -6.41
C VAL A 19 34.32 -28.88 -7.84
N VAL A 20 35.02 -29.39 -8.87
CA VAL A 20 34.57 -29.26 -10.26
C VAL A 20 33.27 -30.01 -10.51
N VAL A 21 33.10 -31.22 -9.94
CA VAL A 21 31.83 -31.96 -10.05
C VAL A 21 30.70 -31.25 -9.30
N LEU A 22 30.96 -30.68 -8.12
CA LEU A 22 29.97 -29.87 -7.39
C LEU A 22 29.58 -28.61 -8.15
N CYS A 23 30.53 -27.91 -8.77
CA CYS A 23 30.25 -26.74 -9.60
C CYS A 23 29.49 -27.10 -10.88
N VAL A 24 29.80 -28.22 -11.53
CA VAL A 24 29.06 -28.69 -12.71
C VAL A 24 27.65 -29.14 -12.34
N VAL A 25 27.46 -29.81 -11.19
CA VAL A 25 26.14 -30.17 -10.68
C VAL A 25 25.36 -28.92 -10.28
N ALA A 26 25.98 -27.96 -9.59
CA ALA A 26 25.34 -26.69 -9.24
C ALA A 26 24.98 -25.86 -10.48
N PHE A 27 25.84 -25.85 -11.50
CA PHE A 27 25.58 -25.18 -12.77
C PHE A 27 24.47 -25.89 -13.55
N LEU A 28 24.45 -27.22 -13.60
CA LEU A 28 23.35 -27.98 -14.22
C LEU A 28 22.04 -27.80 -13.46
N VAL A 29 22.06 -27.80 -12.12
CA VAL A 29 20.87 -27.52 -11.29
C VAL A 29 20.39 -26.08 -11.49
N TYR A 30 21.29 -25.11 -11.60
CA TYR A 30 20.96 -23.71 -11.89
C TYR A 30 20.43 -23.55 -13.32
N PHE A 31 21.06 -24.19 -14.31
CA PHE A 31 20.65 -24.17 -15.72
C PHE A 31 19.29 -24.83 -15.92
N PHE A 32 19.02 -25.96 -15.24
CA PHE A 32 17.69 -26.57 -15.21
C PHE A 32 16.67 -25.71 -14.43
N LYS A 33 17.06 -25.04 -13.33
CA LYS A 33 16.20 -24.07 -12.61
C LYS A 33 15.84 -22.85 -13.44
N VAL A 34 16.78 -22.34 -14.23
CA VAL A 34 16.59 -21.17 -15.09
C VAL A 34 15.77 -21.53 -16.33
N LEU A 35 15.99 -22.71 -16.92
CA LEU A 35 15.09 -23.24 -17.96
C LEU A 35 13.69 -23.57 -17.42
N SER A 36 13.54 -23.78 -16.11
CA SER A 36 12.22 -23.93 -15.47
C SER A 36 11.60 -22.62 -14.97
N LEU A 37 12.25 -21.46 -15.16
CA LEU A 37 11.58 -20.15 -15.03
C LEU A 37 10.68 -19.84 -16.23
N ASP A 38 10.91 -20.53 -17.36
CA ASP A 38 10.01 -20.52 -18.52
C ASP A 38 9.04 -21.71 -18.53
N SER A 39 9.07 -22.59 -17.53
CA SER A 39 7.94 -23.48 -17.25
C SER A 39 6.95 -22.79 -16.34
N PRO A 40 5.65 -23.03 -16.54
CA PRO A 40 4.64 -22.44 -15.68
C PRO A 40 4.81 -22.82 -14.22
N ILE A 41 4.17 -22.03 -13.36
CA ILE A 41 4.15 -22.26 -11.92
C ILE A 41 3.34 -23.52 -11.66
N GLN A 42 4.04 -24.65 -11.59
CA GLN A 42 3.52 -25.89 -11.05
C GLN A 42 3.65 -25.84 -9.53
N PHE A 43 2.52 -25.69 -8.84
CA PHE A 43 2.47 -25.98 -7.41
C PHE A 43 2.59 -27.49 -7.20
N ARG A 44 3.43 -27.89 -6.24
CA ARG A 44 3.86 -29.28 -6.02
C ARG A 44 2.67 -30.26 -5.97
N ASP A 45 2.78 -31.37 -6.71
CA ASP A 45 1.80 -32.47 -6.83
C ASP A 45 1.41 -33.16 -5.50
N ASP A 46 2.14 -32.90 -4.40
CA ASP A 46 2.06 -33.69 -3.17
C ASP A 46 1.14 -33.09 -2.08
N ALA A 47 0.42 -32.01 -2.37
CA ALA A 47 -0.54 -31.44 -1.43
C ALA A 47 -1.83 -32.27 -1.41
N LEU A 48 -1.95 -33.18 -0.45
CA LEU A 48 -3.16 -33.98 -0.22
C LEU A 48 -4.39 -33.06 -0.06
N VAL A 49 -5.35 -33.16 -0.99
CA VAL A 49 -6.67 -32.49 -1.01
C VAL A 49 -7.60 -33.09 0.06
N HIS A 50 -7.11 -33.29 1.29
CA HIS A 50 -7.87 -33.97 2.35
C HIS A 50 -8.89 -33.06 3.06
N GLU A 51 -8.92 -31.75 2.76
CA GLU A 51 -9.79 -30.80 3.48
C GLU A 51 -10.96 -30.24 2.64
N CYS A 52 -10.99 -30.42 1.32
CA CYS A 52 -12.12 -29.98 0.50
C CYS A 52 -13.13 -31.12 0.32
N ARG A 53 -14.27 -31.04 1.03
CA ARG A 53 -15.29 -32.10 1.02
C ARG A 53 -15.80 -32.41 -0.38
N TYR A 54 -15.91 -31.40 -1.25
CA TYR A 54 -16.32 -31.60 -2.64
C TYR A 54 -15.30 -32.39 -3.47
N LEU A 55 -14.01 -32.35 -3.11
CA LEU A 55 -12.92 -33.04 -3.81
C LEU A 55 -12.47 -34.34 -3.11
N ASP A 56 -13.23 -34.77 -2.08
CA ASP A 56 -13.01 -36.04 -1.42
C ASP A 56 -13.24 -37.20 -2.41
N ARG A 57 -12.28 -38.13 -2.49
CA ARG A 57 -12.28 -39.20 -3.50
C ARG A 57 -13.50 -40.11 -3.41
N ASP A 58 -13.96 -40.42 -2.20
CA ASP A 58 -15.12 -41.29 -2.01
C ASP A 58 -16.42 -40.55 -2.40
N ALA A 59 -16.50 -39.24 -2.10
CA ALA A 59 -17.61 -38.39 -2.53
C ALA A 59 -17.65 -38.17 -4.05
N VAL A 60 -16.49 -37.98 -4.69
CA VAL A 60 -16.35 -37.88 -6.17
C VAL A 60 -16.82 -39.19 -6.81
N ALA A 61 -16.28 -40.33 -6.35
CA ALA A 61 -16.66 -41.65 -6.87
C ALA A 61 -18.16 -41.95 -6.72
N GLN A 62 -18.81 -41.45 -5.66
CA GLN A 62 -20.26 -41.57 -5.48
C GLN A 62 -21.05 -40.71 -6.47
N ARG A 63 -20.60 -39.49 -6.76
CA ARG A 63 -21.23 -38.62 -7.78
C ARG A 63 -21.06 -39.23 -9.17
N ASP A 64 -19.85 -39.69 -9.49
CA ASP A 64 -19.54 -40.38 -10.75
C ASP A 64 -20.37 -41.65 -10.93
N ALA A 65 -20.50 -42.49 -9.91
CA ALA A 65 -21.31 -43.70 -9.98
C ALA A 65 -22.81 -43.42 -10.21
N SER A 66 -23.28 -42.22 -9.86
CA SER A 66 -24.66 -41.76 -10.12
C SER A 66 -24.80 -41.02 -11.45
N SER A 67 -23.70 -40.83 -12.18
CA SER A 67 -23.61 -40.01 -13.37
C SER A 67 -24.00 -40.76 -14.64
N PRO A 68 -24.97 -40.28 -15.44
CA PRO A 68 -25.27 -40.84 -16.75
C PRO A 68 -24.12 -40.64 -17.74
N TRP A 69 -23.10 -39.84 -17.37
CA TRP A 69 -21.96 -39.49 -18.21
C TRP A 69 -20.82 -40.52 -18.15
N GLU A 70 -20.82 -41.47 -17.21
CA GLU A 70 -19.74 -42.45 -16.92
C GLU A 70 -19.16 -43.20 -18.15
N LYS A 71 -19.92 -43.28 -19.24
CA LYS A 71 -19.57 -44.04 -20.46
C LYS A 71 -19.11 -43.17 -21.63
N LYS A 72 -19.11 -41.84 -21.51
CA LYS A 72 -18.77 -40.91 -22.60
C LYS A 72 -17.68 -39.95 -22.13
N LYS A 73 -16.60 -39.82 -22.91
CA LYS A 73 -15.62 -38.76 -22.69
C LYS A 73 -16.31 -37.40 -22.91
N LEU A 74 -16.42 -36.61 -21.85
CA LEU A 74 -17.02 -35.27 -21.88
C LEU A 74 -16.15 -34.35 -22.73
N ARG A 75 -16.79 -33.55 -23.59
CA ARG A 75 -16.15 -32.41 -24.25
C ARG A 75 -16.33 -31.18 -23.38
N ILE A 76 -15.22 -30.68 -22.83
CA ILE A 76 -15.23 -29.55 -21.90
C ILE A 76 -14.49 -28.38 -22.54
N GLY A 77 -15.14 -27.21 -22.54
CA GLY A 77 -14.55 -25.96 -23.01
C GLY A 77 -14.28 -25.01 -21.83
N LEU A 78 -13.15 -24.32 -21.85
CA LEU A 78 -12.84 -23.20 -20.96
C LEU A 78 -13.05 -21.91 -21.75
N LEU A 79 -13.97 -21.07 -21.30
CA LEU A 79 -14.32 -19.83 -21.99
C LEU A 79 -13.90 -18.63 -21.15
N THR A 80 -13.18 -17.70 -21.78
CA THR A 80 -12.74 -16.45 -21.17
C THR A 80 -12.70 -15.33 -22.20
N PHE A 81 -12.86 -14.09 -21.75
CA PHE A 81 -12.46 -12.91 -22.52
C PHE A 81 -11.91 -11.84 -21.59
N SER A 82 -11.20 -10.90 -22.19
CA SER A 82 -10.62 -9.73 -21.56
C SER A 82 -11.03 -8.47 -22.30
N HIS A 83 -11.25 -7.38 -21.56
CA HIS A 83 -11.58 -6.07 -22.10
C HIS A 83 -10.92 -4.98 -21.28
N ASN A 84 -10.03 -4.19 -21.89
CA ASN A 84 -9.25 -3.13 -21.21
C ASN A 84 -8.48 -3.63 -19.96
N SER A 85 -7.99 -4.88 -19.99
CA SER A 85 -7.21 -5.46 -18.90
C SER A 85 -5.71 -5.21 -19.07
N ASP A 86 -4.98 -5.28 -17.96
CA ASP A 86 -3.51 -5.22 -17.97
C ASP A 86 -2.91 -6.33 -18.86
N PRO A 87 -2.05 -5.99 -19.85
CA PRO A 87 -1.50 -6.96 -20.79
C PRO A 87 -0.66 -8.08 -20.14
N THR A 88 -0.01 -7.78 -19.01
CA THR A 88 0.86 -8.74 -18.31
C THR A 88 0.02 -9.77 -17.55
N MET A 89 -0.97 -9.30 -16.80
CA MET A 89 -1.96 -10.16 -16.13
C MET A 89 -2.71 -11.04 -17.14
N LEU A 90 -3.14 -10.45 -18.26
CA LEU A 90 -3.82 -11.19 -19.31
C LEU A 90 -2.93 -12.32 -19.84
N ARG A 91 -1.67 -12.02 -20.17
CA ARG A 91 -0.72 -13.02 -20.67
C ARG A 91 -0.51 -14.17 -19.69
N LEU A 92 -0.34 -13.88 -18.39
CA LEU A 92 -0.10 -14.88 -17.35
C LEU A 92 -1.34 -15.75 -17.09
N SER A 93 -2.51 -15.12 -17.00
CA SER A 93 -3.78 -15.80 -16.79
C SER A 93 -4.14 -16.73 -17.94
N ILE A 94 -4.01 -16.25 -19.19
CA ILE A 94 -4.25 -17.07 -20.38
C ILE A 94 -3.26 -18.24 -20.46
N ARG A 95 -1.99 -18.00 -20.15
CA ARG A 95 -0.99 -19.07 -20.10
C ARG A 95 -1.38 -20.17 -19.12
N ASN A 96 -1.76 -19.81 -17.90
CA ASN A 96 -2.20 -20.77 -16.89
C ASN A 96 -3.44 -21.57 -17.33
N LYS A 97 -4.46 -20.90 -17.89
CA LYS A 97 -5.66 -21.56 -18.43
C LYS A 97 -5.33 -22.51 -19.58
N ARG A 98 -4.40 -22.13 -20.45
CA ARG A 98 -3.98 -22.94 -21.60
C ARG A 98 -3.30 -24.22 -21.14
N GLU A 99 -2.41 -24.12 -20.18
CA GLU A 99 -1.71 -25.29 -19.63
C GLU A 99 -2.67 -26.23 -18.90
N TYR A 100 -3.67 -25.69 -18.20
CA TYR A 100 -4.71 -26.51 -17.57
C TYR A 100 -5.59 -27.22 -18.61
N ALA A 101 -5.99 -26.50 -19.68
CA ALA A 101 -6.73 -27.08 -20.79
C ALA A 101 -5.92 -28.19 -21.49
N GLU A 102 -4.64 -27.95 -21.77
CA GLU A 102 -3.74 -28.93 -22.39
C GLU A 102 -3.54 -30.17 -21.50
N HIS A 103 -3.44 -29.98 -20.17
CA HIS A 103 -3.25 -31.07 -19.22
C HIS A 103 -4.42 -32.07 -19.24
N HIS A 104 -5.65 -31.57 -19.29
CA HIS A 104 -6.87 -32.41 -19.27
C HIS A 104 -7.46 -32.71 -20.65
N GLY A 105 -6.91 -32.11 -21.71
CA GLY A 105 -7.42 -32.24 -23.08
C GLY A 105 -8.75 -31.50 -23.29
N TYR A 106 -8.91 -30.33 -22.69
CA TYR A 106 -10.01 -29.40 -22.91
C TYR A 106 -9.66 -28.35 -23.98
N ASP A 107 -10.67 -27.67 -24.49
CA ASP A 107 -10.48 -26.56 -25.43
C ASP A 107 -10.51 -25.21 -24.68
N LEU A 108 -9.50 -24.36 -24.86
CA LEU A 108 -9.51 -22.97 -24.38
C LEU A 108 -10.03 -22.03 -25.47
N ILE A 109 -11.04 -21.24 -25.14
CA ILE A 109 -11.66 -20.24 -26.02
C ILE A 109 -11.40 -18.85 -25.46
N GLU A 110 -10.64 -18.06 -26.20
CA GLU A 110 -10.29 -16.66 -25.89
C GLU A 110 -11.12 -15.73 -26.77
N ALA A 111 -12.30 -15.33 -26.30
CA ALA A 111 -13.28 -14.60 -27.11
C ALA A 111 -13.13 -13.06 -27.02
N ASN A 112 -11.89 -12.56 -27.05
CA ASN A 112 -11.58 -11.13 -26.85
C ASN A 112 -12.16 -10.22 -27.94
N ASP A 113 -12.28 -10.72 -29.17
CA ASP A 113 -12.75 -9.94 -30.33
C ASP A 113 -14.27 -10.06 -30.59
N GLU A 114 -15.00 -10.74 -29.69
CA GLU A 114 -16.41 -11.10 -29.88
C GLU A 114 -17.34 -10.50 -28.83
N ILE A 115 -16.84 -9.48 -28.13
CA ILE A 115 -17.53 -8.78 -27.06
C ILE A 115 -18.69 -7.97 -27.65
N ASP A 116 -19.90 -8.18 -27.13
CA ASP A 116 -21.07 -7.39 -27.48
C ASP A 116 -21.09 -6.08 -26.69
N LEU A 117 -20.74 -4.99 -27.38
CA LEU A 117 -20.69 -3.64 -26.81
C LEU A 117 -22.06 -2.95 -26.73
N SER A 118 -23.16 -3.63 -27.08
CA SER A 118 -24.51 -3.08 -26.89
C SER A 118 -24.90 -2.97 -25.40
N ARG A 119 -24.15 -3.62 -24.51
CA ARG A 119 -24.28 -3.61 -23.04
C ARG A 119 -22.89 -3.45 -22.40
N PRO A 120 -22.78 -3.21 -21.08
CA PRO A 120 -21.49 -3.23 -20.41
C PRO A 120 -20.74 -4.54 -20.71
N PRO A 121 -19.42 -4.52 -21.02
CA PRO A 121 -18.70 -5.66 -21.59
C PRO A 121 -18.91 -7.00 -20.87
N ALA A 122 -19.01 -6.99 -19.54
CA ALA A 122 -19.22 -8.18 -18.72
C ALA A 122 -20.51 -8.96 -19.06
N TRP A 123 -21.53 -8.31 -19.64
CA TRP A 123 -22.73 -8.98 -20.18
C TRP A 123 -22.46 -9.92 -21.36
N SER A 124 -21.36 -9.71 -22.09
CA SER A 124 -20.94 -10.60 -23.19
C SER A 124 -20.68 -12.02 -22.72
N LYS A 125 -20.46 -12.22 -21.41
CA LYS A 125 -20.41 -13.55 -20.77
C LYS A 125 -21.59 -14.43 -21.19
N LEU A 126 -22.81 -13.90 -21.15
CA LEU A 126 -24.02 -14.64 -21.47
C LEU A 126 -24.14 -14.98 -22.96
N THR A 127 -23.77 -14.05 -23.84
CA THR A 127 -23.85 -14.24 -25.30
C THR A 127 -22.76 -15.18 -25.80
N LEU A 128 -21.55 -15.07 -25.27
CA LEU A 128 -20.44 -15.98 -25.56
C LEU A 128 -20.72 -17.39 -25.05
N LEU A 129 -21.25 -17.54 -23.82
CA LEU A 129 -21.71 -18.84 -23.33
C LEU A 129 -22.78 -19.43 -24.27
N SER A 130 -23.78 -18.64 -24.68
CA SER A 130 -24.83 -19.09 -25.60
C SER A 130 -24.29 -19.49 -26.98
N LYS A 131 -23.23 -18.82 -27.45
CA LYS A 131 -22.59 -19.09 -28.74
C LYS A 131 -21.79 -20.39 -28.72
N TYR A 132 -20.98 -20.60 -27.69
CA TYR A 132 -19.99 -21.67 -27.65
C TYR A 132 -20.51 -22.97 -27.01
N LEU A 133 -21.42 -22.87 -26.03
CA LEU A 133 -21.93 -24.02 -25.27
C LEU A 133 -22.45 -25.17 -26.14
N PRO A 134 -23.16 -24.94 -27.28
CA PRO A 134 -23.68 -26.04 -28.10
C PRO A 134 -22.62 -27.02 -28.64
N SER A 135 -21.35 -26.61 -28.68
CA SER A 135 -20.24 -27.45 -29.15
C SER A 135 -19.65 -28.38 -28.08
N TYR A 136 -20.01 -28.18 -26.81
CA TYR A 136 -19.44 -28.86 -25.65
C TYR A 136 -20.52 -29.58 -24.86
N ASP A 137 -20.14 -30.54 -24.01
CA ASP A 137 -21.04 -31.13 -23.03
C ASP A 137 -21.11 -30.22 -21.79
N PHE A 138 -19.98 -29.66 -21.36
CA PHE A 138 -19.88 -28.65 -20.32
C PHE A 138 -18.99 -27.49 -20.75
N MET A 139 -19.30 -26.30 -20.26
CA MET A 139 -18.43 -25.15 -20.42
C MET A 139 -18.16 -24.49 -19.08
N VAL A 140 -16.88 -24.24 -18.83
CA VAL A 140 -16.42 -23.51 -17.64
C VAL A 140 -16.21 -22.07 -18.05
N TRP A 141 -16.98 -21.19 -17.45
CA TRP A 141 -16.67 -19.78 -17.47
C TRP A 141 -15.53 -19.49 -16.50
N VAL A 142 -14.48 -18.83 -16.95
CA VAL A 142 -13.39 -18.39 -16.08
C VAL A 142 -13.05 -16.94 -16.41
N ASP A 143 -13.31 -16.01 -15.48
CA ASP A 143 -12.90 -14.62 -15.64
C ASP A 143 -11.38 -14.52 -15.90
N HIS A 144 -10.97 -13.50 -16.65
CA HIS A 144 -9.56 -13.30 -17.00
C HIS A 144 -8.67 -13.06 -15.77
N ASP A 145 -9.22 -12.68 -14.62
CA ASP A 145 -8.53 -12.49 -13.36
C ASP A 145 -8.61 -13.73 -12.43
N ALA A 146 -9.02 -14.89 -12.93
CA ALA A 146 -8.94 -16.18 -12.20
C ALA A 146 -7.88 -17.14 -12.75
N ILE A 147 -7.26 -17.94 -11.89
CA ILE A 147 -6.26 -18.95 -12.29
C ILE A 147 -6.54 -20.32 -11.66
N PHE A 148 -6.13 -21.38 -12.35
CA PHE A 148 -6.08 -22.75 -11.86
C PHE A 148 -4.83 -22.94 -11.00
N MET A 149 -5.03 -23.38 -9.75
CA MET A 149 -3.98 -23.58 -8.75
C MET A 149 -3.64 -25.06 -8.58
N ASN A 150 -4.63 -25.95 -8.75
CA ASN A 150 -4.43 -27.39 -8.73
C ASN A 150 -4.70 -27.97 -10.13
N MET A 151 -3.62 -28.35 -10.81
CA MET A 151 -3.69 -28.84 -12.19
C MET A 151 -4.19 -30.29 -12.28
N THR A 152 -4.24 -31.03 -11.17
CA THR A 152 -4.55 -32.46 -11.17
C THR A 152 -6.04 -32.78 -11.12
N ILE A 153 -6.87 -31.83 -10.68
CA ILE A 153 -8.32 -31.99 -10.59
C ILE A 153 -8.92 -31.70 -11.96
N GLY A 154 -9.78 -32.60 -12.45
CA GLY A 154 -10.55 -32.41 -13.67
C GLY A 154 -11.87 -31.71 -13.41
N ILE A 155 -12.44 -31.09 -14.44
CA ILE A 155 -13.79 -30.48 -14.37
C ILE A 155 -14.87 -31.55 -14.18
N GLU A 156 -14.65 -32.75 -14.72
CA GLU A 156 -15.49 -33.92 -14.45
C GLU A 156 -15.65 -34.22 -12.95
N ASP A 157 -14.62 -33.98 -12.13
CA ASP A 157 -14.67 -34.22 -10.67
C ASP A 157 -15.65 -33.26 -9.96
N LEU A 158 -16.02 -32.17 -10.64
CA LEU A 158 -16.85 -31.10 -10.09
C LEU A 158 -18.32 -31.15 -10.50
N VAL A 159 -18.68 -31.97 -11.48
CA VAL A 159 -20.03 -31.98 -12.06
C VAL A 159 -20.81 -33.23 -11.67
N ASP A 160 -22.14 -33.18 -11.81
CA ASP A 160 -23.02 -34.32 -11.58
C ASP A 160 -24.16 -34.39 -12.61
N ALA A 161 -25.00 -35.42 -12.49
CA ALA A 161 -26.11 -35.72 -13.38
C ALA A 161 -27.34 -34.81 -13.24
N ASN A 162 -27.52 -34.29 -12.03
CA ASN A 162 -28.79 -33.78 -11.55
C ASN A 162 -28.90 -32.27 -11.71
N HIS A 163 -27.77 -31.60 -11.91
CA HIS A 163 -27.68 -30.16 -12.00
C HIS A 163 -27.21 -29.70 -13.38
N GLU A 164 -27.70 -28.54 -13.79
CA GLU A 164 -27.37 -27.89 -15.06
C GLU A 164 -26.34 -26.77 -14.86
N LEU A 165 -26.32 -26.17 -13.67
CA LEU A 165 -25.46 -25.06 -13.29
C LEU A 165 -24.65 -25.44 -12.06
N PHE A 166 -23.39 -25.05 -12.01
CA PHE A 166 -22.52 -25.32 -10.89
C PHE A 166 -21.80 -24.04 -10.49
N PHE A 167 -22.20 -23.49 -9.34
CA PHE A 167 -21.67 -22.25 -8.80
C PHE A 167 -21.00 -22.52 -7.47
N ALA A 168 -19.85 -21.89 -7.22
CA ALA A 168 -19.43 -21.71 -5.83
C ALA A 168 -20.37 -20.73 -5.12
N THR A 169 -20.49 -20.88 -3.81
CA THR A 169 -21.10 -19.84 -2.98
C THR A 169 -20.07 -18.98 -2.28
N ASP A 170 -20.34 -17.67 -2.24
CA ASP A 170 -19.62 -16.70 -1.43
C ASP A 170 -20.56 -15.98 -0.46
N GLN A 171 -20.04 -15.00 0.28
CA GLN A 171 -20.82 -14.21 1.24
C GLN A 171 -22.03 -13.48 0.65
N ASN A 172 -22.10 -13.34 -0.68
CA ASN A 172 -23.19 -12.68 -1.40
C ASN A 172 -24.14 -13.65 -2.13
N GLY A 173 -23.96 -14.96 -1.99
CA GLY A 173 -24.76 -15.97 -2.70
C GLY A 173 -23.91 -16.75 -3.69
N ILE A 174 -24.22 -16.70 -5.00
CA ILE A 174 -23.48 -17.45 -6.03
C ILE A 174 -22.30 -16.63 -6.60
N ASN A 175 -21.16 -17.28 -6.85
CA ASN A 175 -20.01 -16.65 -7.51
C ASN A 175 -20.13 -16.74 -9.04
N SER A 176 -20.23 -15.61 -9.72
CA SER A 176 -20.37 -15.57 -11.19
C SER A 176 -19.05 -15.33 -11.95
N GLY A 177 -17.92 -15.26 -11.23
CA GLY A 177 -16.60 -15.07 -11.82
C GLY A 177 -15.99 -16.38 -12.34
N VAL A 178 -16.33 -17.51 -11.70
CA VAL A 178 -16.01 -18.86 -12.17
C VAL A 178 -17.20 -19.78 -11.92
N PHE A 179 -17.73 -20.40 -12.97
CA PHE A 179 -18.83 -21.35 -12.85
C PHE A 179 -18.91 -22.29 -14.04
N ILE A 180 -19.61 -23.41 -13.88
CA ILE A 180 -19.75 -24.44 -14.91
C ILE A 180 -21.21 -24.52 -15.35
N VAL A 181 -21.42 -24.66 -16.65
CA VAL A 181 -22.75 -24.85 -17.24
C VAL A 181 -22.79 -26.10 -18.11
N HIS A 182 -23.84 -26.89 -17.94
CA HIS A 182 -24.14 -28.06 -18.76
C HIS A 182 -24.88 -27.65 -20.03
N ASN A 183 -24.55 -28.27 -21.17
CA ASN A 183 -25.24 -28.02 -22.43
C ASN A 183 -26.62 -28.70 -22.47
N SER A 184 -27.66 -27.93 -22.17
CA SER A 184 -29.05 -28.37 -22.28
C SER A 184 -29.97 -27.25 -22.79
N ASP A 185 -31.13 -27.63 -23.32
CA ASP A 185 -32.18 -26.68 -23.70
C ASP A 185 -32.57 -25.77 -22.52
N TRP A 186 -32.52 -26.33 -21.30
CA TRP A 186 -32.80 -25.59 -20.08
C TRP A 186 -31.71 -24.53 -19.79
N THR A 187 -30.43 -24.87 -19.90
CA THR A 187 -29.34 -23.91 -19.74
C THR A 187 -29.39 -22.82 -20.79
N MET A 188 -29.72 -23.17 -22.04
CA MET A 188 -29.92 -22.19 -23.11
C MET A 188 -31.08 -21.24 -22.81
N TRP A 189 -32.19 -21.75 -22.26
CA TRP A 189 -33.25 -20.90 -21.74
C TRP A 189 -32.73 -19.98 -20.62
N TRP A 190 -31.99 -20.51 -19.65
CA TRP A 190 -31.47 -19.74 -18.51
C TRP A 190 -30.56 -18.59 -18.97
N LEU A 191 -29.62 -18.85 -19.88
CA LEU A 191 -28.74 -17.83 -20.47
C LEU A 191 -29.54 -16.72 -21.19
N GLN A 192 -30.52 -17.12 -21.99
CA GLN A 192 -31.41 -16.18 -22.68
C GLN A 192 -32.27 -15.38 -21.69
N GLU A 193 -32.74 -16.02 -20.62
CA GLU A 193 -33.57 -15.38 -19.62
C GLU A 193 -32.79 -14.39 -18.78
N CYS A 194 -31.54 -14.70 -18.41
CA CYS A 194 -30.60 -13.72 -17.85
C CYS A 194 -30.42 -12.52 -18.80
N TRP A 195 -30.21 -12.79 -20.09
CA TRP A 195 -30.04 -11.72 -21.09
C TRP A 195 -31.30 -10.85 -21.25
N LYS A 196 -32.50 -11.39 -21.11
CA LYS A 196 -33.75 -10.62 -21.19
C LYS A 196 -33.97 -9.64 -20.04
N GLN A 197 -33.22 -9.74 -18.94
CA GLN A 197 -33.38 -8.85 -17.78
C GLN A 197 -32.78 -7.45 -18.03
N GLU A 198 -33.30 -6.74 -19.02
CA GLU A 198 -32.80 -5.43 -19.43
C GLU A 198 -32.93 -4.36 -18.35
N TRP A 199 -33.93 -4.51 -17.47
CA TRP A 199 -34.13 -3.63 -16.34
C TRP A 199 -32.96 -3.68 -15.34
N LEU A 200 -32.23 -4.79 -15.27
CA LEU A 200 -31.04 -4.94 -14.42
C LEU A 200 -29.78 -4.27 -14.99
N ILE A 201 -29.83 -3.82 -16.24
CA ILE A 201 -28.72 -3.09 -16.87
C ILE A 201 -28.58 -1.71 -16.22
N LYS A 202 -29.69 -1.06 -15.86
CA LYS A 202 -29.74 0.32 -15.39
C LYS A 202 -30.33 0.38 -13.98
N GLY A 203 -29.54 0.81 -12.99
CA GLY A 203 -29.99 0.91 -11.59
C GLY A 203 -28.84 0.78 -10.60
N GLN A 204 -29.05 1.28 -9.38
CA GLN A 204 -28.16 1.07 -8.24
C GLN A 204 -28.53 -0.24 -7.56
N HIS A 205 -28.03 -1.34 -8.11
CA HIS A 205 -28.17 -2.68 -7.54
C HIS A 205 -26.93 -3.07 -6.77
N LEU A 206 -27.06 -3.97 -5.80
CA LEU A 206 -25.94 -4.42 -4.98
C LEU A 206 -24.85 -5.11 -5.83
N PHE A 207 -25.30 -5.98 -6.72
CA PHE A 207 -24.46 -6.71 -7.68
C PHE A 207 -24.09 -5.82 -8.88
N LYS A 208 -22.95 -6.06 -9.54
CA LYS A 208 -22.55 -5.30 -10.75
C LYS A 208 -22.83 -6.07 -12.04
N TYR A 209 -23.18 -5.37 -13.11
CA TYR A 209 -23.26 -5.96 -14.46
C TYR A 209 -24.19 -7.20 -14.55
N GLU A 210 -23.80 -8.23 -15.28
CA GLU A 210 -24.59 -9.43 -15.60
C GLU A 210 -24.90 -10.31 -14.40
N GLN A 211 -24.05 -10.27 -13.37
CA GLN A 211 -24.25 -11.06 -12.15
C GLN A 211 -25.58 -10.71 -11.48
N ARG A 212 -26.09 -9.48 -11.68
CA ARG A 212 -27.45 -9.08 -11.25
C ARG A 212 -28.52 -10.04 -11.76
N ALA A 213 -28.48 -10.39 -13.05
CA ALA A 213 -29.47 -11.25 -13.67
C ALA A 213 -29.36 -12.69 -13.16
N MET A 214 -28.14 -13.17 -12.94
CA MET A 214 -27.90 -14.50 -12.38
C MET A 214 -28.43 -14.61 -10.95
N HIS A 215 -28.14 -13.63 -10.09
CA HIS A 215 -28.64 -13.57 -8.72
C HIS A 215 -30.17 -13.38 -8.65
N TYR A 216 -30.76 -12.62 -9.56
CA TYR A 216 -32.21 -12.47 -9.67
C TYR A 216 -32.89 -13.80 -10.03
N LEU A 217 -32.41 -14.48 -11.06
CA LEU A 217 -32.98 -15.75 -11.50
C LEU A 217 -32.79 -16.84 -10.44
N TYR A 218 -31.60 -16.92 -9.82
CA TYR A 218 -31.35 -17.84 -8.70
C TYR A 218 -32.19 -17.49 -7.46
N GLY A 219 -32.50 -16.21 -7.26
CA GLY A 219 -33.23 -15.72 -6.10
C GLY A 219 -32.41 -15.86 -4.83
N THR A 220 -31.19 -15.33 -4.80
CA THR A 220 -30.40 -15.24 -3.56
C THR A 220 -31.10 -14.36 -2.54
N ASP A 221 -30.97 -14.66 -1.24
CA ASP A 221 -31.66 -13.93 -0.17
C ASP A 221 -31.45 -12.41 -0.27
N ILE A 222 -30.22 -11.99 -0.55
CA ILE A 222 -29.83 -10.61 -0.75
C ILE A 222 -30.60 -9.94 -1.90
N PHE A 223 -30.77 -10.65 -3.02
CA PHE A 223 -31.53 -10.14 -4.15
C PHE A 223 -33.03 -10.14 -3.86
N ILE A 224 -33.53 -11.11 -3.09
CA ILE A 224 -34.93 -11.15 -2.64
C ILE A 224 -35.23 -9.95 -1.74
N GLU A 225 -34.32 -9.59 -0.85
CA GLU A 225 -34.43 -8.39 -0.01
C GLU A 225 -34.43 -7.11 -0.86
N GLU A 226 -33.48 -6.98 -1.78
CA GLU A 226 -33.40 -5.84 -2.71
C GLU A 226 -34.69 -5.71 -3.56
N ALA A 227 -35.19 -6.83 -4.10
CA ALA A 227 -36.42 -6.85 -4.88
C ALA A 227 -37.63 -6.41 -4.05
N ARG A 228 -37.73 -6.81 -2.76
CA ARG A 228 -38.79 -6.35 -1.84
C ARG A 228 -38.72 -4.84 -1.57
N GLU A 229 -37.52 -4.30 -1.35
CA GLU A 229 -37.32 -2.86 -1.14
C GLU A 229 -37.76 -2.02 -2.34
N HIS A 230 -37.70 -2.60 -3.54
CA HIS A 230 -38.07 -1.96 -4.80
C HIS A 230 -39.46 -2.37 -5.35
N ASN A 231 -40.29 -3.09 -4.58
CA ASN A 231 -41.59 -3.63 -5.02
C ASN A 231 -41.52 -4.48 -6.31
N LEU A 232 -40.40 -5.18 -6.51
CA LEU A 232 -40.21 -6.10 -7.62
C LEU A 232 -40.44 -7.54 -7.15
N PRO A 233 -41.24 -8.35 -7.86
CA PRO A 233 -41.45 -9.74 -7.48
C PRO A 233 -40.18 -10.56 -7.74
N PRO A 234 -39.89 -11.58 -6.90
CA PRO A 234 -38.85 -12.55 -7.19
C PRO A 234 -39.14 -13.25 -8.52
N HIS A 235 -38.11 -13.74 -9.21
CA HIS A 235 -38.31 -14.42 -10.48
C HIS A 235 -39.21 -15.65 -10.26
N PRO A 236 -40.26 -15.86 -11.07
CA PRO A 236 -41.27 -16.90 -10.80
C PRO A 236 -40.72 -18.33 -10.86
N ARG A 237 -39.55 -18.52 -11.47
CA ARG A 237 -38.87 -19.82 -11.59
C ARG A 237 -37.62 -19.93 -10.71
N SER A 238 -37.43 -19.06 -9.70
CA SER A 238 -36.22 -19.13 -8.85
C SER A 238 -36.06 -20.44 -8.11
N GLU A 239 -37.15 -21.07 -7.67
CA GLU A 239 -37.09 -22.40 -7.05
C GLU A 239 -36.58 -23.46 -8.02
N GLU A 240 -37.02 -23.40 -9.29
CA GLU A 240 -36.56 -24.30 -10.34
C GLU A 240 -35.08 -24.07 -10.67
N VAL A 241 -34.64 -22.80 -10.74
CA VAL A 241 -33.23 -22.46 -10.96
C VAL A 241 -32.36 -23.01 -9.84
N ARG A 242 -32.76 -22.85 -8.57
CA ARG A 242 -32.03 -23.44 -7.43
C ARG A 242 -32.02 -24.96 -7.47
N ALA A 243 -33.14 -25.59 -7.81
CA ALA A 243 -33.23 -27.05 -7.91
C ALA A 243 -32.33 -27.63 -9.01
N LYS A 244 -32.01 -26.85 -10.05
CA LYS A 244 -31.08 -27.22 -11.13
C LYS A 244 -29.67 -26.68 -10.94
N THR A 245 -29.36 -26.06 -9.80
CA THR A 245 -28.04 -25.51 -9.50
C THR A 245 -27.36 -26.29 -8.38
N ALA A 246 -26.18 -26.84 -8.65
CA ALA A 246 -25.29 -27.36 -7.62
C ALA A 246 -24.52 -26.21 -6.99
N THR A 247 -24.45 -26.23 -5.66
CA THR A 247 -23.53 -25.38 -4.90
C THR A 247 -22.23 -26.15 -4.66
N ILE A 248 -21.15 -25.67 -5.26
CA ILE A 248 -19.80 -26.19 -5.08
C ILE A 248 -19.14 -25.49 -3.89
N ASP A 249 -18.38 -26.23 -3.08
CA ASP A 249 -17.64 -25.65 -1.96
C ASP A 249 -16.63 -24.60 -2.46
N ALA A 250 -16.48 -23.52 -1.71
CA ALA A 250 -15.51 -22.45 -2.04
C ALA A 250 -14.05 -22.95 -2.12
N CYS A 251 -13.68 -24.09 -1.54
CA CYS A 251 -12.35 -24.67 -1.74
C CYS A 251 -12.11 -25.17 -3.18
N ALA A 252 -13.16 -25.47 -3.95
CA ALA A 252 -13.05 -25.93 -5.34
C ALA A 252 -13.13 -24.76 -6.35
N LEU A 253 -14.12 -23.87 -6.24
CA LEU A 253 -14.28 -22.73 -7.17
C LEU A 253 -14.19 -21.39 -6.44
N ASN A 254 -13.11 -21.16 -5.70
CA ASN A 254 -13.00 -20.14 -4.67
C ASN A 254 -13.35 -18.70 -5.12
N ALA A 255 -13.91 -17.96 -4.16
CA ALA A 255 -14.22 -16.54 -4.21
C ALA A 255 -13.42 -15.76 -3.14
N ASN A 256 -12.10 -15.95 -3.08
CA ASN A 256 -11.24 -15.19 -2.15
C ASN A 256 -10.69 -13.93 -2.81
N VAL A 257 -11.12 -12.77 -2.31
CA VAL A 257 -10.66 -11.44 -2.75
C VAL A 257 -9.20 -11.23 -2.34
N CYS A 258 -8.26 -11.46 -3.25
CA CYS A 258 -6.94 -10.84 -3.15
C CYS A 258 -7.05 -9.41 -3.70
N GLU A 259 -6.80 -8.39 -2.88
CA GLU A 259 -6.96 -7.00 -3.33
C GLU A 259 -5.86 -6.55 -4.32
N PHE A 260 -4.75 -7.29 -4.50
CA PHE A 260 -3.70 -6.96 -5.48
C PHE A 260 -2.92 -8.20 -6.00
N VAL A 261 -2.65 -8.24 -7.32
CA VAL A 261 -1.60 -9.06 -7.93
C VAL A 261 -0.62 -8.11 -8.60
N ASP A 262 0.61 -8.04 -8.09
CA ASP A 262 1.71 -7.33 -8.76
C ASP A 262 2.21 -8.21 -9.91
N ALA A 263 2.14 -7.68 -11.13
CA ALA A 263 2.51 -8.39 -12.35
C ALA A 263 4.04 -8.43 -12.59
N SER A 264 4.83 -7.82 -11.70
CA SER A 264 6.28 -7.85 -11.73
C SER A 264 6.82 -8.73 -10.58
N LEU A 265 7.60 -9.75 -10.94
CA LEU A 265 8.27 -10.70 -10.04
C LEU A 265 7.40 -11.70 -9.26
N ALA A 266 7.01 -12.76 -9.96
CA ALA A 266 6.65 -14.06 -9.39
C ALA A 266 5.45 -14.09 -8.42
N LEU A 267 4.63 -15.12 -8.51
CA LEU A 267 3.74 -15.54 -7.42
C LEU A 267 4.59 -16.02 -6.20
N ARG A 268 5.40 -15.13 -5.62
CA ARG A 268 6.02 -15.31 -4.31
C ARG A 268 5.03 -14.86 -3.27
N ARG A 269 4.94 -15.66 -2.20
CA ARG A 269 4.29 -15.32 -0.93
C ARG A 269 4.71 -13.92 -0.48
N GLY A 270 3.92 -12.90 -0.83
CA GLY A 270 4.07 -11.53 -0.40
C GLY A 270 3.25 -11.30 0.86
N ASN A 271 3.86 -10.71 1.88
CA ASN A 271 3.40 -10.60 3.27
C ASN A 271 2.17 -9.69 3.50
N ASP A 272 1.34 -9.40 2.48
CA ASP A 272 0.07 -8.69 2.64
C ASP A 272 -1.17 -9.60 2.44
N CYS A 273 -0.96 -10.87 2.09
CA CYS A 273 -1.93 -11.95 2.35
C CYS A 273 -1.77 -12.44 3.79
N SER A 274 -1.97 -11.57 4.78
CA SER A 274 -2.03 -12.04 6.16
C SER A 274 -3.30 -12.91 6.32
N LEU A 275 -3.13 -14.08 6.95
CA LEU A 275 -4.13 -15.11 7.31
C LEU A 275 -4.21 -16.28 6.30
N ASP A 276 -3.89 -17.49 6.76
CA ASP A 276 -4.60 -18.79 6.65
C ASP A 276 -5.62 -19.10 5.52
N PHE A 277 -5.72 -18.32 4.43
CA PHE A 277 -6.82 -18.36 3.45
C PHE A 277 -6.51 -19.04 2.12
N TYR A 278 -5.23 -19.31 1.82
CA TYR A 278 -4.84 -20.18 0.71
C TYR A 278 -4.26 -21.45 1.31
N ARG A 279 -5.10 -22.48 1.42
CA ARG A 279 -4.63 -23.79 1.87
C ARG A 279 -4.00 -24.49 0.67
N ASN A 280 -2.95 -25.26 0.93
CA ASN A 280 -2.44 -26.21 -0.05
C ASN A 280 -3.60 -27.13 -0.48
N GLY A 281 -4.14 -26.97 -1.69
CA GLY A 281 -5.25 -27.77 -2.21
C GLY A 281 -6.41 -27.01 -2.88
N ASP A 282 -6.46 -25.68 -2.80
CA ASP A 282 -7.48 -24.89 -3.53
C ASP A 282 -7.38 -25.11 -5.05
N PHE A 283 -8.52 -25.28 -5.73
CA PHE A 283 -8.53 -25.66 -7.15
C PHE A 283 -8.47 -24.46 -8.12
N ILE A 284 -9.42 -23.52 -8.05
CA ILE A 284 -9.39 -22.25 -8.82
C ILE A 284 -9.45 -21.07 -7.85
N VAL A 285 -8.64 -20.04 -8.11
CA VAL A 285 -8.59 -18.79 -7.32
C VAL A 285 -8.90 -17.58 -8.20
N HIS A 286 -9.85 -16.76 -7.74
CA HIS A 286 -10.22 -15.48 -8.36
C HIS A 286 -9.45 -14.32 -7.73
N PHE A 287 -8.75 -13.52 -8.54
CA PHE A 287 -8.13 -12.28 -8.08
C PHE A 287 -9.08 -11.13 -8.39
N ALA A 288 -10.00 -10.81 -7.48
CA ALA A 288 -10.98 -9.76 -7.72
C ALA A 288 -10.31 -8.38 -7.88
N GLY A 289 -9.91 -8.06 -9.11
CA GLY A 289 -9.30 -6.82 -9.49
C GLY A 289 -10.34 -5.71 -9.52
N LYS A 290 -10.27 -4.79 -8.55
CA LYS A 290 -10.58 -3.40 -8.89
C LYS A 290 -9.42 -2.94 -9.76
N GLY A 291 -9.61 -2.94 -11.08
CA GLY A 291 -8.62 -2.41 -12.01
C GLY A 291 -8.18 -0.98 -11.64
N PRO A 292 -7.03 -0.49 -12.13
CA PRO A 292 -6.40 0.75 -11.66
C PRO A 292 -7.18 2.04 -11.94
N LEU A 293 -8.31 2.00 -12.64
CA LEU A 293 -9.06 3.20 -13.06
C LEU A 293 -10.57 2.97 -12.96
N TYR A 294 -11.18 3.04 -11.76
CA TYR A 294 -12.62 3.31 -11.69
C TYR A 294 -13.03 4.02 -10.39
N ASN A 295 -13.67 5.17 -10.61
CA ASN A 295 -14.12 6.19 -9.69
C ASN A 295 -14.80 5.63 -8.41
N ARG A 296 -14.35 6.07 -7.23
CA ARG A 296 -14.94 5.74 -5.91
C ARG A 296 -16.24 6.51 -5.69
N SER A 297 -17.34 6.05 -6.27
CA SER A 297 -18.68 6.51 -5.88
C SER A 297 -19.74 5.43 -6.10
N GLN A 298 -19.76 4.40 -5.23
CA GLN A 298 -20.98 3.68 -4.81
C GLN A 298 -20.68 2.67 -3.66
N PRO A 299 -21.66 2.35 -2.78
CA PRO A 299 -21.43 1.81 -1.45
C PRO A 299 -21.23 0.28 -1.43
N ARG A 300 -20.24 -0.21 -0.67
CA ARG A 300 -20.11 -1.64 -0.29
C ARG A 300 -21.14 -1.97 0.79
N CYS A 301 -21.87 -3.06 0.63
CA CYS A 301 -22.87 -3.58 1.57
C CYS A 301 -22.39 -4.93 2.16
N VAL A 302 -22.62 -5.05 3.47
CA VAL A 302 -22.80 -6.19 4.40
C VAL A 302 -21.79 -7.36 4.40
N SER A 303 -21.15 -7.58 5.56
CA SER A 303 -20.38 -8.79 5.89
C SER A 303 -21.18 -9.73 6.80
N TRP A 304 -21.36 -10.99 6.40
CA TRP A 304 -21.90 -12.06 7.27
C TRP A 304 -20.77 -12.85 7.96
N ARG A 305 -20.99 -13.16 9.25
CA ARG A 305 -20.07 -13.90 10.13
C ARG A 305 -20.21 -15.41 9.91
N SER A 306 -19.08 -16.11 9.81
CA SER A 306 -19.03 -17.56 9.99
C SER A 306 -19.05 -17.92 11.48
N SER A 307 -19.76 -18.99 11.79
CA SER A 307 -19.95 -19.54 13.12
C SER A 307 -18.83 -20.50 13.47
N LEU A 308 -18.17 -20.28 14.61
CA LEU A 308 -17.46 -21.33 15.35
C LEU A 308 -18.05 -21.38 16.75
N SER A 309 -18.78 -22.46 17.02
CA SER A 309 -19.26 -22.79 18.35
C SER A 309 -18.10 -23.36 19.18
N THR A 310 -17.87 -22.79 20.36
CA THR A 310 -18.17 -23.42 21.66
C THR A 310 -17.30 -22.78 22.74
N THR A 311 -17.93 -22.04 23.65
CA THR A 311 -18.02 -22.41 25.06
C THR A 311 -19.11 -21.54 25.71
N ASN A 312 -20.00 -22.20 26.45
CA ASN A 312 -21.15 -21.64 27.14
C ASN A 312 -20.79 -20.48 28.10
N THR A 313 -21.32 -19.30 27.81
CA THR A 313 -21.87 -18.38 28.83
C THR A 313 -23.11 -17.71 28.26
N SER A 314 -24.24 -17.91 28.92
CA SER A 314 -25.58 -17.42 28.57
C SER A 314 -25.65 -15.90 28.43
N GLY A 315 -25.95 -15.44 27.22
CA GLY A 315 -26.38 -14.09 26.88
C GLY A 315 -26.68 -14.03 25.38
N GLU A 316 -27.96 -14.00 25.01
CA GLU A 316 -28.40 -13.87 23.62
C GLU A 316 -27.83 -12.58 23.01
N PHE A 317 -26.87 -12.68 22.10
CA PHE A 317 -26.45 -11.55 21.27
C PHE A 317 -27.43 -11.43 20.10
N ALA A 318 -28.37 -10.50 20.20
CA ALA A 318 -29.09 -9.99 19.04
C ALA A 318 -28.09 -9.55 17.94
N ALA A 319 -28.47 -9.72 16.67
CA ALA A 319 -27.67 -9.25 15.54
C ALA A 319 -27.43 -7.74 15.65
N ARG A 320 -26.20 -7.34 15.96
CA ARG A 320 -25.79 -5.93 16.07
C ARG A 320 -25.57 -5.36 14.66
N PRO A 321 -26.12 -4.19 14.30
CA PRO A 321 -25.89 -3.58 13.00
C PRO A 321 -24.40 -3.32 12.71
N ASP A 322 -24.06 -3.33 11.43
CA ASP A 322 -22.72 -3.02 10.95
C ASP A 322 -22.30 -1.60 11.36
N THR A 323 -21.08 -1.49 11.89
CA THR A 323 -20.55 -0.24 12.40
C THR A 323 -19.95 0.60 11.28
N ARG A 324 -20.22 1.91 11.31
CA ARG A 324 -19.62 2.88 10.38
C ARG A 324 -18.45 3.59 11.06
N ARG A 325 -17.49 4.08 10.25
CA ARG A 325 -16.45 4.97 10.78
C ARG A 325 -17.06 6.32 11.13
N VAL A 326 -16.50 6.96 12.15
CA VAL A 326 -16.91 8.29 12.62
C VAL A 326 -16.81 9.30 11.49
N LYS A 327 -15.70 9.34 10.75
CA LYS A 327 -15.52 10.24 9.59
C LYS A 327 -16.65 10.12 8.57
N ASP A 328 -17.06 8.90 8.24
CA ASP A 328 -18.07 8.65 7.21
C ASP A 328 -19.47 9.11 7.67
N LEU A 329 -19.79 8.92 8.96
CA LEU A 329 -21.04 9.42 9.55
C LEU A 329 -21.07 10.94 9.66
N LEU A 330 -19.97 11.57 10.04
CA LEU A 330 -19.87 13.03 10.12
C LEU A 330 -20.05 13.66 8.73
N ALA A 331 -19.40 13.11 7.70
CA ALA A 331 -19.50 13.60 6.32
C ALA A 331 -20.87 13.32 5.68
N SER A 332 -21.49 12.18 5.98
CA SER A 332 -22.74 11.73 5.34
C SER A 332 -23.97 11.80 6.23
N GLY A 333 -23.94 12.56 7.33
CA GLY A 333 -25.01 12.56 8.34
C GLY A 333 -26.40 12.92 7.78
N ALA A 334 -26.46 13.74 6.72
CA ALA A 334 -27.70 14.05 6.02
C ALA A 334 -28.31 12.83 5.31
N LYS A 335 -27.48 11.94 4.74
CA LYS A 335 -27.92 10.72 4.07
C LYS A 335 -28.56 9.73 5.03
N TYR A 336 -28.05 9.66 6.25
CA TYR A 336 -28.48 8.71 7.27
C TYR A 336 -29.48 9.30 8.26
N LYS A 337 -29.98 10.52 8.01
CA LYS A 337 -30.88 11.22 8.93
C LYS A 337 -32.10 10.35 9.27
N GLN A 338 -32.39 10.22 10.57
CA GLN A 338 -33.44 9.36 11.13
C GLN A 338 -33.25 7.84 10.90
N GLN A 339 -32.08 7.39 10.44
CA GLN A 339 -31.74 5.97 10.35
C GLN A 339 -30.95 5.54 11.58
N THR A 340 -31.12 4.28 11.97
CA THR A 340 -30.29 3.68 13.01
C THR A 340 -28.89 3.41 12.46
N SER A 341 -27.85 3.79 13.20
CA SER A 341 -26.46 3.50 12.86
C SER A 341 -25.66 3.18 14.12
N ALA A 342 -24.55 2.47 13.93
CA ALA A 342 -23.66 2.10 15.01
C ALA A 342 -22.23 2.55 14.75
N VAL A 343 -21.49 2.83 15.82
CA VAL A 343 -20.06 3.14 15.82
C VAL A 343 -19.33 2.33 16.88
N ARG A 344 -18.04 2.08 16.65
CA ARG A 344 -17.11 1.57 17.66
C ARG A 344 -15.96 2.55 17.80
N GLY A 345 -15.50 2.75 19.02
CA GLY A 345 -14.36 3.64 19.25
C GLY A 345 -14.07 3.82 20.73
N TRP A 346 -13.27 4.85 21.02
CA TRP A 346 -12.86 5.21 22.36
C TRP A 346 -13.54 6.49 22.82
N VAL A 347 -13.96 6.49 24.08
CA VAL A 347 -14.60 7.62 24.74
C VAL A 347 -13.56 8.72 24.96
N LYS A 348 -13.77 9.88 24.34
CA LYS A 348 -12.97 11.10 24.54
C LYS A 348 -13.45 11.90 25.75
N SER A 349 -14.75 11.86 26.03
CA SER A 349 -15.32 12.46 27.24
C SER A 349 -16.74 12.00 27.51
N VAL A 350 -17.15 12.06 28.77
CA VAL A 350 -18.51 11.80 29.22
C VAL A 350 -19.02 13.03 29.97
N ARG A 351 -20.18 13.56 29.56
CA ARG A 351 -20.90 14.63 30.27
C ARG A 351 -22.24 14.11 30.76
N ARG A 352 -22.35 13.86 32.07
CA ARG A 352 -23.57 13.40 32.73
C ARG A 352 -24.47 14.58 33.08
N GLN A 353 -25.76 14.51 32.75
CA GLN A 353 -26.78 15.45 33.23
C GLN A 353 -27.94 14.67 33.88
N LYS A 354 -28.93 15.37 34.43
CA LYS A 354 -30.04 14.74 35.19
C LYS A 354 -30.82 13.73 34.35
N THR A 355 -31.10 14.02 33.08
CA THR A 355 -31.97 13.21 32.21
C THR A 355 -31.18 12.56 31.07
N LEU A 356 -30.32 13.33 30.40
CA LEU A 356 -29.52 12.87 29.26
C LEU A 356 -28.03 12.97 29.58
N SER A 357 -27.27 12.01 29.07
CA SER A 357 -25.82 11.98 29.09
C SER A 357 -25.26 12.06 27.67
N PHE A 358 -24.11 12.70 27.55
CA PHE A 358 -23.45 12.95 26.26
C PHE A 358 -22.06 12.31 26.27
N VAL A 359 -21.83 11.36 25.37
CA VAL A 359 -20.56 10.66 25.23
C VAL A 359 -19.93 11.05 23.91
N GLN A 360 -18.69 11.51 23.93
CA GLN A 360 -17.92 11.82 22.73
C GLN A 360 -17.10 10.58 22.37
N VAL A 361 -17.32 10.01 21.19
CA VAL A 361 -16.64 8.78 20.73
C VAL A 361 -15.81 9.08 19.49
N SER A 362 -14.56 8.62 19.48
CA SER A 362 -13.65 8.72 18.35
C SER A 362 -13.09 7.35 18.02
N ASP A 363 -12.97 7.04 16.73
CA ASP A 363 -12.36 5.82 16.21
C ASP A 363 -10.99 6.07 15.55
N GLY A 364 -10.51 7.31 15.60
CA GLY A 364 -9.27 7.74 14.95
C GLY A 364 -9.39 8.06 13.44
N SER A 365 -10.55 7.89 12.83
CA SER A 365 -10.75 8.15 11.38
C SER A 365 -10.80 9.64 11.02
N SER A 366 -11.08 10.52 11.98
CA SER A 366 -11.15 11.98 11.83
C SER A 366 -10.61 12.70 13.07
N TRP A 367 -10.40 14.02 12.95
CA TRP A 367 -10.16 14.89 14.10
C TRP A 367 -11.38 14.92 15.04
N GLU A 368 -12.54 15.14 14.45
CA GLU A 368 -13.81 15.26 15.15
C GLU A 368 -14.29 13.92 15.70
N SER A 369 -14.97 13.99 16.85
CA SER A 369 -15.64 12.86 17.51
C SER A 369 -17.13 12.91 17.21
N ILE A 370 -17.80 11.76 17.20
CA ILE A 370 -19.26 11.73 17.14
C ILE A 370 -19.85 11.85 18.53
N GLN A 371 -20.90 12.67 18.67
CA GLN A 371 -21.67 12.77 19.90
C GLN A 371 -22.69 11.65 19.97
N ILE A 372 -22.73 10.96 21.11
CA ILE A 372 -23.74 9.97 21.48
C ILE A 372 -24.61 10.57 22.59
N VAL A 373 -25.91 10.63 22.37
CA VAL A 373 -26.92 11.13 23.31
C VAL A 373 -27.72 9.94 23.82
N ILE A 374 -27.60 9.67 25.12
CA ILE A 374 -28.17 8.49 25.80
C ILE A 374 -28.86 8.92 27.09
N PRO A 375 -30.04 8.38 27.45
CA PRO A 375 -30.62 8.61 28.78
C PRO A 375 -29.69 8.20 29.91
N THR A 376 -29.60 9.05 30.93
CA THR A 376 -28.60 8.90 32.00
C THR A 376 -28.74 7.59 32.78
N ASP A 377 -29.95 7.07 32.91
CA ASP A 377 -30.26 5.79 33.53
C ASP A 377 -29.78 4.57 32.71
N ARG A 378 -29.58 4.72 31.40
CA ARG A 378 -29.00 3.69 30.51
C ARG A 378 -27.48 3.78 30.34
N LEU A 379 -26.84 4.83 30.86
CA LEU A 379 -25.40 5.01 30.72
C LEU A 379 -24.64 3.95 31.55
N PRO A 380 -23.68 3.19 30.97
CA PRO A 380 -22.90 2.20 31.73
C PRO A 380 -22.16 2.84 32.92
N ALA A 381 -22.27 2.26 34.11
CA ALA A 381 -21.73 2.85 35.34
C ALA A 381 -20.22 3.16 35.26
N ASN A 382 -19.44 2.25 34.68
CA ASN A 382 -17.98 2.33 34.58
C ASN A 382 -17.47 3.00 33.30
N ILE A 383 -18.31 3.74 32.57
CA ILE A 383 -17.87 4.47 31.39
C ILE A 383 -17.04 5.70 31.77
N GLY A 384 -15.83 5.78 31.22
CA GLY A 384 -14.86 6.84 31.48
C GLY A 384 -14.07 7.21 30.22
N THR A 385 -13.30 8.30 30.28
CA THR A 385 -12.37 8.67 29.20
C THR A 385 -11.38 7.55 28.96
N GLY A 386 -11.14 7.20 27.70
CA GLY A 386 -10.28 6.09 27.29
C GLY A 386 -11.00 4.73 27.16
N ALA A 387 -12.22 4.61 27.68
CA ALA A 387 -13.01 3.38 27.57
C ALA A 387 -13.36 3.08 26.10
N SER A 388 -13.40 1.79 25.73
CA SER A 388 -13.84 1.37 24.40
C SER A 388 -15.31 0.97 24.43
N VAL A 389 -16.05 1.40 23.41
CA VAL A 389 -17.51 1.24 23.35
C VAL A 389 -17.99 0.83 21.97
N TYR A 390 -19.13 0.13 21.95
CA TYR A 390 -20.02 0.06 20.80
C TYR A 390 -21.23 0.92 21.13
N ALA A 391 -21.58 1.85 20.26
CA ALA A 391 -22.73 2.73 20.45
C ALA A 391 -23.64 2.66 19.23
N GLN A 392 -24.93 2.48 19.45
CA GLN A 392 -25.96 2.40 18.42
C GLN A 392 -27.06 3.40 18.72
N GLY A 393 -27.48 4.18 17.73
CA GLY A 393 -28.55 5.15 17.92
C GLY A 393 -29.07 5.69 16.59
N VAL A 394 -30.04 6.60 16.68
CA VAL A 394 -30.64 7.25 15.50
C VAL A 394 -29.79 8.44 15.10
N VAL A 395 -29.37 8.52 13.84
CA VAL A 395 -28.59 9.65 13.34
C VAL A 395 -29.49 10.90 13.29
N GLN A 396 -29.08 11.94 14.00
CA GLN A 396 -29.78 13.23 14.04
C GLN A 396 -28.79 14.39 13.92
N GLN A 397 -29.34 15.58 13.69
CA GLN A 397 -28.59 16.83 13.83
C GLN A 397 -28.97 17.46 15.16
N SER A 398 -27.96 17.77 15.96
CA SER A 398 -28.12 18.57 17.17
C SER A 398 -28.69 19.96 16.84
N PRO A 399 -29.19 20.72 17.83
CA PRO A 399 -29.61 22.11 17.63
C PRO A 399 -28.52 23.04 17.07
N ARG A 400 -27.25 22.62 17.12
CA ARG A 400 -26.09 23.34 16.57
C ARG A 400 -25.70 22.84 15.17
N GLY A 401 -26.48 21.97 14.57
CA GLY A 401 -26.24 21.41 13.22
C GLY A 401 -25.23 20.25 13.18
N GLN A 402 -24.61 19.88 14.30
CA GLN A 402 -23.65 18.77 14.37
C GLN A 402 -24.37 17.41 14.31
N VAL A 403 -23.79 16.45 13.59
CA VAL A 403 -24.30 15.06 13.51
C VAL A 403 -24.07 14.35 14.85
N GLU A 404 -25.11 13.68 15.35
CA GLU A 404 -25.07 12.90 16.59
C GLU A 404 -25.89 11.60 16.47
N LEU A 405 -25.63 10.64 17.36
CA LEU A 405 -26.49 9.47 17.56
C LEU A 405 -27.37 9.73 18.78
N SER A 406 -28.69 9.85 18.57
CA SER A 406 -29.67 10.07 19.63
C SER A 406 -30.40 8.78 20.01
N ASP A 407 -31.07 8.82 21.17
CA ASP A 407 -31.76 7.67 21.77
C ASP A 407 -30.87 6.41 21.80
N ALA A 408 -29.57 6.63 22.02
CA ALA A 408 -28.57 5.61 21.79
C ALA A 408 -28.55 4.57 22.91
N ASP A 409 -28.13 3.37 22.55
CA ASP A 409 -27.66 2.34 23.47
C ASP A 409 -26.13 2.22 23.37
N VAL A 410 -25.48 1.99 24.50
CA VAL A 410 -24.02 1.97 24.61
C VAL A 410 -23.56 0.74 25.36
N ASP A 411 -22.88 -0.14 24.64
CA ASP A 411 -22.16 -1.27 25.22
C ASP A 411 -20.73 -0.87 25.58
N LEU A 412 -20.37 -1.06 26.84
CA LEU A 412 -18.99 -0.95 27.29
C LEU A 412 -18.23 -2.22 26.88
N ILE A 413 -17.27 -2.08 25.95
CA ILE A 413 -16.42 -3.19 25.48
C ILE A 413 -15.25 -3.38 26.44
N GLY A 414 -14.56 -2.29 26.76
CA GLY A 414 -13.41 -2.29 27.64
C GLY A 414 -13.46 -1.08 28.56
N ALA A 415 -13.55 -1.35 29.87
CA ALA A 415 -13.51 -0.32 30.89
C ALA A 415 -12.14 0.38 30.91
N CYS A 416 -12.13 1.63 31.36
CA CYS A 416 -10.91 2.41 31.57
C CYS A 416 -11.17 3.35 32.73
N ASP A 417 -10.29 3.33 33.73
CA ASP A 417 -10.35 4.33 34.79
C ASP A 417 -9.88 5.67 34.22
N GLY A 418 -10.82 6.61 34.08
CA GLY A 418 -10.52 7.95 33.58
C GLY A 418 -9.60 8.77 34.48
N ALA A 419 -9.47 8.40 35.77
CA ALA A 419 -8.55 9.03 36.71
C ALA A 419 -7.10 8.61 36.44
N GLU A 420 -6.89 7.33 36.09
CA GLU A 420 -5.55 6.78 35.78
C GLU A 420 -5.15 6.97 34.32
N TYR A 421 -6.13 7.11 33.41
CA TYR A 421 -5.85 7.28 31.98
C TYR A 421 -5.08 8.58 31.68
N PRO A 422 -3.86 8.53 31.11
CA PRO A 422 -3.01 9.72 30.95
C PRO A 422 -3.62 10.80 30.04
N LEU A 423 -4.33 10.38 28.97
CA LEU A 423 -4.89 11.29 27.97
C LEU A 423 -6.30 11.77 28.35
N GLN A 424 -6.42 12.36 29.54
CA GLN A 424 -7.65 12.98 30.03
C GLN A 424 -8.14 14.11 29.10
N LYS A 425 -9.40 14.54 29.25
CA LYS A 425 -10.02 15.62 28.44
C LYS A 425 -9.48 17.02 28.81
N LYS A 426 -8.19 17.24 28.55
CA LYS A 426 -7.48 18.51 28.70
C LYS A 426 -6.45 18.64 27.58
N TYR A 427 -5.89 19.84 27.42
CA TYR A 427 -4.73 20.01 26.54
C TYR A 427 -3.53 19.27 27.11
N HIS A 428 -2.82 18.56 26.24
CA HIS A 428 -1.57 17.88 26.54
C HIS A 428 -0.50 18.46 25.61
N SER A 429 0.63 18.90 26.16
CA SER A 429 1.72 19.38 25.34
C SER A 429 2.32 18.24 24.51
N PRO A 430 2.92 18.53 23.34
CA PRO A 430 3.68 17.54 22.58
C PRO A 430 4.73 16.83 23.43
N GLU A 431 5.40 17.55 24.34
CA GLU A 431 6.37 16.99 25.29
C GLU A 431 5.75 15.91 26.16
N PHE A 432 4.61 16.19 26.80
CA PHE A 432 3.90 15.20 27.63
C PHE A 432 3.44 14.00 26.81
N LEU A 433 3.01 14.21 25.57
CA LEU A 433 2.61 13.12 24.68
C LEU A 433 3.78 12.19 24.32
N ARG A 434 5.04 12.66 24.36
CA ARG A 434 6.22 11.81 24.16
C ARG A 434 6.49 10.87 25.35
N ASP A 435 6.01 11.19 26.55
CA ASP A 435 6.11 10.29 27.71
C ASP A 435 5.15 9.09 27.62
N PHE A 436 4.15 9.16 26.72
CA PHE A 436 3.16 8.11 26.50
C PHE A 436 3.09 7.73 25.02
N MET A 437 4.23 7.36 24.42
CA MET A 437 4.31 7.09 22.99
C MET A 437 3.33 6.01 22.49
N HIS A 438 3.05 5.01 23.31
CA HIS A 438 2.09 3.95 23.00
C HIS A 438 0.62 4.42 23.03
N LEU A 439 0.29 5.53 23.71
CA LEU A 439 -1.07 6.10 23.77
C LEU A 439 -1.24 7.35 22.92
N ARG A 440 -0.17 8.11 22.65
CA ARG A 440 -0.26 9.41 21.96
C ARG A 440 -0.96 9.38 20.60
N PRO A 441 -0.99 8.29 19.79
CA PRO A 441 -1.80 8.24 18.57
C PRO A 441 -3.30 8.46 18.81
N ARG A 442 -3.78 8.24 20.04
CA ARG A 442 -5.16 8.52 20.46
C ARG A 442 -5.42 10.01 20.73
N SER A 443 -4.41 10.87 20.71
CA SER A 443 -4.58 12.33 20.77
C SER A 443 -5.04 12.87 19.40
N ASN A 444 -5.79 13.97 19.38
CA ASN A 444 -6.24 14.56 18.11
C ASN A 444 -5.06 15.06 17.27
N LEU A 445 -4.07 15.71 17.92
CA LEU A 445 -2.84 16.20 17.30
C LEU A 445 -2.11 15.08 16.54
N MET A 446 -1.74 14.00 17.24
CA MET A 446 -0.98 12.92 16.62
C MET A 446 -1.81 12.15 15.60
N GLY A 447 -3.09 11.91 15.85
CA GLY A 447 -3.97 11.25 14.88
C GLY A 447 -4.05 12.00 13.55
N ALA A 448 -4.13 13.33 13.60
CA ALA A 448 -4.16 14.17 12.40
C ALA A 448 -2.82 14.17 11.65
N VAL A 449 -1.70 14.35 12.37
CA VAL A 449 -0.36 14.31 11.76
C VAL A 449 -0.10 12.95 11.08
N LEU A 450 -0.49 11.84 11.70
CA LEU A 450 -0.30 10.50 11.12
C LEU A 450 -1.20 10.24 9.91
N ARG A 451 -2.44 10.76 9.90
CA ARG A 451 -3.30 10.70 8.71
C ARG A 451 -2.70 11.51 7.55
N VAL A 452 -2.21 12.72 7.83
CA VAL A 452 -1.54 13.57 6.85
C VAL A 452 -0.26 12.91 6.33
N ARG A 453 0.58 12.36 7.21
CA ARG A 453 1.78 11.60 6.85
C ARG A 453 1.45 10.42 5.94
N SER A 454 0.42 9.65 6.29
CA SER A 454 -0.01 8.49 5.51
C SER A 454 -0.45 8.90 4.10
N LYS A 455 -1.23 9.98 3.97
CA LYS A 455 -1.58 10.54 2.66
C LYS A 455 -0.35 11.02 1.90
N ALA A 456 0.56 11.78 2.53
CA ALA A 456 1.78 12.24 1.88
C ALA A 456 2.62 11.08 1.34
N SER A 457 2.73 9.98 2.11
CA SER A 457 3.47 8.77 1.70
C SER A 457 2.84 8.12 0.46
N LEU A 458 1.50 8.07 0.40
CA LEU A 458 0.78 7.57 -0.77
C LEU A 458 1.02 8.45 -2.00
N GLU A 459 1.02 9.78 -1.85
CA GLU A 459 1.22 10.70 -2.97
C GLU A 459 2.67 10.70 -3.49
N VAL A 460 3.66 10.37 -2.65
CA VAL A 460 5.02 10.05 -3.11
C VAL A 460 4.98 8.91 -4.13
N HIS A 461 4.42 7.76 -3.73
CA HIS A 461 4.38 6.59 -4.62
C HIS A 461 3.57 6.84 -5.90
N LYS A 462 2.47 7.59 -5.82
CA LYS A 462 1.70 7.97 -7.00
C LYS A 462 2.48 8.87 -7.95
N PHE A 463 3.14 9.91 -7.43
CA PHE A 463 3.95 10.80 -8.26
C PHE A 463 4.97 10.02 -9.08
N PHE A 464 5.72 9.13 -8.44
CA PHE A 464 6.74 8.34 -9.13
C PHE A 464 6.13 7.30 -10.09
N ALA A 465 5.03 6.65 -9.71
CA ALA A 465 4.33 5.72 -10.60
C ALA A 465 3.75 6.42 -11.85
N GLU A 466 3.18 7.63 -11.68
CA GLU A 466 2.62 8.44 -12.78
C GLU A 466 3.70 9.01 -13.71
N ASN A 467 4.97 9.03 -13.28
CA ASN A 467 6.12 9.52 -14.04
C ASN A 467 7.07 8.40 -14.52
N ASP A 468 6.57 7.15 -14.53
CA ASP A 468 7.28 5.95 -15.01
C ASP A 468 8.60 5.63 -14.28
N PHE A 469 8.67 5.91 -12.97
CA PHE A 469 9.82 5.51 -12.14
C PHE A 469 9.70 4.08 -11.62
N THR A 470 10.83 3.39 -11.55
CA THR A 470 10.92 2.09 -10.87
C THR A 470 11.33 2.27 -9.41
N GLN A 471 10.55 1.71 -8.48
CA GLN A 471 10.95 1.71 -7.08
C GLN A 471 12.07 0.69 -6.84
N ILE A 472 13.15 1.12 -6.19
CA ILE A 472 14.28 0.27 -5.81
C ILE A 472 14.41 0.30 -4.30
N HIS A 473 14.41 -0.88 -3.67
CA HIS A 473 14.70 -1.00 -2.25
C HIS A 473 16.22 -1.09 -2.06
N THR A 474 16.81 0.00 -1.59
CA THR A 474 18.24 0.10 -1.32
C THR A 474 18.62 -0.63 -0.02
N PRO A 475 19.86 -1.14 0.11
CA PRO A 475 20.33 -1.76 1.34
C PRO A 475 20.33 -0.79 2.53
N VAL A 476 19.88 -1.27 3.69
CA VAL A 476 19.98 -0.53 4.96
C VAL A 476 21.34 -0.75 5.62
N LEU A 477 21.89 -1.96 5.50
CA LEU A 477 23.24 -2.27 5.98
C LEU A 477 24.25 -1.87 4.90
N THR A 478 25.25 -1.10 5.28
CA THR A 478 26.30 -0.59 4.40
C THR A 478 27.67 -0.65 5.06
N SER A 479 28.73 -0.69 4.25
CA SER A 479 30.11 -0.46 4.68
C SER A 479 30.64 0.91 4.23
N ILE A 480 29.79 1.72 3.60
CA ILE A 480 30.15 2.96 2.92
C ILE A 480 29.38 4.11 3.54
N ASP A 481 30.09 5.18 3.88
CA ASP A 481 29.51 6.49 4.15
C ASP A 481 29.26 7.21 2.81
N CYS A 482 27.98 7.46 2.51
CA CYS A 482 27.57 8.14 1.29
C CYS A 482 27.90 9.63 1.33
N GLU A 483 27.71 10.29 2.48
CA GLU A 483 27.80 11.75 2.60
C GLU A 483 29.19 12.21 3.06
N GLY A 484 30.01 11.30 3.59
CA GLY A 484 31.43 11.53 3.91
C GLY A 484 31.67 12.48 5.11
N ALA A 485 30.61 12.86 5.82
CA ALA A 485 30.64 13.90 6.85
C ALA A 485 29.85 13.56 8.13
N GLY A 486 29.11 12.45 8.16
CA GLY A 486 28.16 12.13 9.23
C GLY A 486 28.58 10.94 10.09
N ASP A 487 28.29 11.01 11.39
CA ASP A 487 28.43 9.85 12.27
C ASP A 487 27.42 8.76 11.85
N MET A 488 27.91 7.55 11.56
CA MET A 488 27.07 6.39 11.24
C MET A 488 26.85 5.49 12.46
N PHE A 489 25.70 4.81 12.54
CA PHE A 489 25.48 3.81 13.59
C PHE A 489 26.17 2.49 13.23
N PRO A 490 27.15 2.01 14.02
CA PRO A 490 27.75 0.71 13.80
C PRO A 490 26.78 -0.41 14.17
N VAL A 491 26.80 -1.48 13.38
CA VAL A 491 26.07 -2.72 13.62
C VAL A 491 27.10 -3.81 13.93
N ASP A 492 27.09 -4.28 15.18
CA ASP A 492 27.99 -5.35 15.62
C ASP A 492 27.61 -6.68 14.96
N GLN A 493 28.56 -7.27 14.24
CA GLN A 493 28.40 -8.57 13.59
C GLN A 493 28.75 -9.75 14.52
N GLY A 494 29.29 -9.51 15.71
CA GLY A 494 29.67 -10.55 16.67
C GLY A 494 30.61 -11.59 16.06
N GLU A 495 30.31 -12.87 16.24
CA GLU A 495 31.11 -14.00 15.73
C GLU A 495 31.12 -14.12 14.19
N LEU A 496 30.30 -13.35 13.47
CA LEU A 496 30.27 -13.34 12.00
C LEU A 496 31.35 -12.43 11.39
N ALA A 497 31.96 -11.55 12.19
CA ALA A 497 33.02 -10.65 11.73
C ALA A 497 34.27 -11.45 11.35
N GLN A 498 34.77 -11.25 10.14
CA GLN A 498 36.04 -11.82 9.67
C GLN A 498 37.17 -10.79 9.82
N ASP A 499 38.40 -11.29 10.00
CA ASP A 499 39.60 -10.44 10.01
C ASP A 499 39.70 -9.68 8.68
N GLY A 500 39.54 -8.36 8.74
CA GLY A 500 39.59 -7.47 7.56
C GLY A 500 38.24 -6.91 7.10
N ASP A 501 37.12 -7.20 7.79
CA ASP A 501 35.82 -6.59 7.48
C ASP A 501 35.80 -5.08 7.75
N LEU A 502 35.15 -4.32 6.86
CA LEU A 502 35.12 -2.85 6.83
C LEU A 502 34.19 -2.22 7.86
N GLY A 503 33.68 -3.02 8.80
CA GLY A 503 32.55 -2.67 9.63
C GLY A 503 31.23 -2.71 8.85
N THR A 504 30.14 -2.82 9.60
CA THR A 504 28.78 -2.69 9.06
C THR A 504 28.09 -1.57 9.79
N PHE A 505 27.37 -0.75 9.05
CA PHE A 505 26.71 0.44 9.53
C PHE A 505 25.28 0.49 9.01
N LEU A 506 24.43 1.27 9.70
CA LEU A 506 23.15 1.68 9.16
C LEU A 506 23.37 2.83 8.17
N THR A 507 22.72 2.76 7.02
CA THR A 507 22.92 3.72 5.94
C THR A 507 22.42 5.12 6.28
N VAL A 508 23.15 6.13 5.82
CA VAL A 508 22.74 7.55 5.85
C VAL A 508 21.92 7.94 4.61
N SER A 509 22.05 7.18 3.50
CA SER A 509 21.42 7.43 2.20
C SER A 509 21.46 6.19 1.29
N GLY A 510 20.44 6.01 0.46
CA GLY A 510 20.42 4.99 -0.59
C GLY A 510 21.10 5.39 -1.89
N GLN A 511 21.54 6.64 -2.04
CA GLN A 511 21.93 7.26 -3.31
C GLN A 511 22.95 6.44 -4.12
N LEU A 512 24.11 6.09 -3.55
CA LEU A 512 25.15 5.35 -4.29
C LEU A 512 24.64 4.02 -4.84
N HIS A 513 23.67 3.41 -4.15
CA HIS A 513 23.03 2.17 -4.57
C HIS A 513 21.96 2.40 -5.63
N LEU A 514 21.36 3.59 -5.75
CA LEU A 514 20.39 3.91 -6.79
C LEU A 514 21.03 4.17 -8.16
N GLU A 515 22.18 4.84 -8.19
CA GLU A 515 22.91 5.17 -9.42
C GLU A 515 23.09 4.00 -10.40
N PRO A 516 23.54 2.79 -10.00
CA PRO A 516 23.63 1.66 -10.93
C PRO A 516 22.28 1.26 -11.55
N PHE A 517 21.18 1.40 -10.81
CA PHE A 517 19.85 1.13 -11.33
C PHE A 517 19.34 2.26 -12.20
N ALA A 518 19.64 3.53 -11.89
CA ALA A 518 19.35 4.65 -12.78
C ALA A 518 20.03 4.47 -14.14
N CYS A 519 21.31 4.08 -14.15
CA CYS A 519 22.05 3.77 -15.37
C CYS A 519 21.50 2.55 -16.14
N SER A 520 20.61 1.75 -15.54
CA SER A 520 20.02 0.55 -16.16
C SER A 520 18.54 0.69 -16.52
N LEU A 521 17.79 1.45 -15.74
CA LEU A 521 16.33 1.59 -15.79
C LEU A 521 15.87 3.02 -16.07
N SER A 522 16.82 3.93 -16.32
CA SER A 522 16.65 5.36 -16.57
C SER A 522 16.11 6.19 -15.40
N LYS A 523 15.01 5.78 -14.78
CA LYS A 523 14.33 6.52 -13.70
C LYS A 523 14.05 5.60 -12.52
N VAL A 524 14.68 5.86 -11.39
CA VAL A 524 14.50 5.05 -10.17
C VAL A 524 14.29 5.92 -8.94
N TYR A 525 13.66 5.35 -7.92
CA TYR A 525 13.58 6.00 -6.61
C TYR A 525 13.57 4.98 -5.47
N THR A 526 14.07 5.37 -4.31
CA THR A 526 13.86 4.66 -3.05
C THR A 526 13.02 5.53 -2.12
N PHE A 527 12.26 4.88 -1.25
CA PHE A 527 11.62 5.52 -0.12
C PHE A 527 11.79 4.62 1.09
N GLY A 528 12.78 4.93 1.92
CA GLY A 528 13.27 4.01 2.95
C GLY A 528 13.85 4.73 4.17
N PRO A 529 14.16 3.97 5.23
CA PRO A 529 14.75 4.53 6.43
C PRO A 529 16.23 4.90 6.20
N ALA A 530 16.62 6.04 6.76
CA ALA A 530 17.98 6.53 6.87
C ALA A 530 18.30 6.87 8.32
N PHE A 531 19.59 6.81 8.67
CA PHE A 531 20.04 6.90 10.05
C PHE A 531 21.20 7.89 10.18
N ARG A 532 21.20 8.67 11.26
CA ARG A 532 22.30 9.58 11.61
C ARG A 532 22.63 9.45 13.09
N ALA A 533 23.88 9.13 13.41
CA ALA A 533 24.34 8.90 14.78
C ALA A 533 24.82 10.17 15.50
N GLU A 534 24.58 11.35 14.90
CA GLU A 534 24.90 12.64 15.49
C GLU A 534 24.22 12.80 16.87
N ASN A 535 25.00 13.25 17.86
CA ASN A 535 24.49 13.57 19.20
C ASN A 535 23.74 14.92 19.22
N SER A 536 22.63 14.99 18.48
CA SER A 536 21.86 16.22 18.25
C SER A 536 20.50 16.16 18.97
N HIS A 537 20.26 17.13 19.86
CA HIS A 537 19.00 17.24 20.62
C HIS A 537 18.05 18.33 20.12
N THR A 538 18.20 18.78 18.87
CA THR A 538 17.40 19.87 18.31
C THR A 538 15.96 19.44 18.01
N THR A 539 15.11 20.40 17.68
CA THR A 539 13.73 20.17 17.23
C THR A 539 13.63 19.77 15.75
N LYS A 540 14.77 19.57 15.08
CA LYS A 540 14.88 19.36 13.63
C LYS A 540 15.58 18.07 13.24
N HIS A 541 16.22 17.38 14.19
CA HIS A 541 16.97 16.15 13.94
C HIS A 541 16.28 14.94 14.56
N LEU A 542 16.36 13.84 13.82
CA LEU A 542 16.02 12.48 14.25
C LEU A 542 17.24 11.59 13.94
N SER A 543 17.40 10.55 14.74
CA SER A 543 18.42 9.52 14.50
C SER A 543 17.96 8.46 13.51
N GLU A 544 16.64 8.30 13.35
CA GLU A 544 15.98 7.44 12.38
C GLU A 544 14.87 8.26 11.71
N PHE A 545 14.92 8.36 10.39
CA PHE A 545 14.00 9.14 9.57
C PHE A 545 13.81 8.49 8.21
N TRP A 546 12.84 8.94 7.43
CA TRP A 546 12.55 8.42 6.10
C TRP A 546 13.09 9.36 5.04
N MET A 547 13.86 8.81 4.11
CA MET A 547 14.42 9.50 2.97
C MET A 547 13.71 9.05 1.70
N LEU A 548 13.27 10.04 0.93
CA LEU A 548 12.80 9.85 -0.44
C LEU A 548 13.92 10.29 -1.39
N GLU A 549 14.41 9.38 -2.21
CA GLU A 549 15.56 9.65 -3.07
C GLU A 549 15.31 9.12 -4.48
N PRO A 550 15.05 9.98 -5.47
CA PRO A 550 15.09 9.60 -6.88
C PRO A 550 16.47 9.84 -7.50
N GLU A 551 16.77 9.02 -8.51
CA GLU A 551 17.96 9.13 -9.35
C GLU A 551 17.56 8.90 -10.81
N VAL A 552 18.00 9.79 -11.70
CA VAL A 552 17.59 9.78 -13.11
C VAL A 552 18.80 9.90 -14.04
N ALA A 553 18.93 8.92 -14.94
CA ALA A 553 19.89 8.96 -16.02
C ALA A 553 19.51 10.01 -17.07
N PHE A 554 20.52 10.63 -17.66
CA PHE A 554 20.43 11.71 -18.66
C PHE A 554 19.81 13.02 -18.16
N HIS A 555 19.65 13.20 -16.86
CA HIS A 555 19.27 14.48 -16.26
C HIS A 555 20.50 15.31 -15.88
N ASP A 556 20.36 16.62 -16.03
CA ASP A 556 21.26 17.62 -15.47
C ASP A 556 20.71 18.26 -14.18
N LEU A 557 21.37 19.33 -13.72
CA LEU A 557 20.97 20.08 -12.52
C LEU A 557 19.57 20.69 -12.63
N GLU A 558 19.22 21.28 -13.78
CA GLU A 558 17.95 21.97 -14.00
C GLU A 558 16.81 20.97 -14.08
N ASP A 559 17.00 19.84 -14.79
CA ASP A 559 16.05 18.74 -14.83
C ASP A 559 15.76 18.19 -13.42
N SER A 560 16.80 18.08 -12.60
CA SER A 560 16.71 17.59 -11.22
C SER A 560 15.95 18.55 -10.30
N MET A 561 16.18 19.87 -10.42
CA MET A 561 15.41 20.89 -9.70
C MET A 561 13.95 20.91 -10.12
N ALA A 562 13.66 20.83 -11.42
CA ALA A 562 12.29 20.77 -11.92
C ALA A 562 11.54 19.55 -11.36
N LEU A 563 12.17 18.37 -11.37
CA LEU A 563 11.62 17.15 -10.79
C LEU A 563 11.34 17.30 -9.28
N ALA A 564 12.25 17.94 -8.52
CA ALA A 564 12.07 18.20 -7.11
C ALA A 564 10.88 19.14 -6.84
N GLU A 565 10.78 20.23 -7.60
CA GLU A 565 9.66 21.19 -7.50
C GLU A 565 8.32 20.52 -7.80
N ASP A 566 8.22 19.78 -8.91
CA ASP A 566 7.01 19.07 -9.31
C ASP A 566 6.58 18.03 -8.27
N CYS A 567 7.53 17.25 -7.74
CA CYS A 567 7.26 16.26 -6.71
C CYS A 567 6.74 16.90 -5.42
N VAL A 568 7.40 17.96 -4.93
CA VAL A 568 7.01 18.65 -3.70
C VAL A 568 5.63 19.28 -3.86
N LYS A 569 5.36 19.96 -4.98
CA LYS A 569 4.05 20.55 -5.26
C LYS A 569 2.94 19.52 -5.38
N HIS A 570 3.20 18.40 -6.06
CA HIS A 570 2.25 17.30 -6.18
C HIS A 570 1.83 16.79 -4.79
N ILE A 571 2.80 16.49 -3.92
CA ILE A 571 2.51 15.96 -2.59
C ILE A 571 1.75 16.99 -1.75
N ILE A 572 2.21 18.25 -1.72
CA ILE A 572 1.55 19.31 -0.93
C ILE A 572 0.12 19.53 -1.42
N GLY A 573 -0.09 19.69 -2.73
CA GLY A 573 -1.41 19.95 -3.31
C GLY A 573 -2.41 18.83 -2.98
N ASN A 574 -2.02 17.58 -3.21
CA ASN A 574 -2.90 16.43 -3.00
C ASN A 574 -3.16 16.13 -1.51
N VAL A 575 -2.22 16.47 -0.62
CA VAL A 575 -2.43 16.39 0.85
C VAL A 575 -3.40 17.47 1.31
N VAL A 576 -3.19 18.72 0.88
CA VAL A 576 -4.06 19.86 1.22
C VAL A 576 -5.50 19.58 0.81
N ASP A 577 -5.71 19.07 -0.40
CA ASP A 577 -7.06 18.83 -0.92
C ASP A 577 -7.77 17.66 -0.21
N ALA A 578 -7.02 16.62 0.19
CA ALA A 578 -7.60 15.42 0.80
C ALA A 578 -7.83 15.51 2.32
N HIS A 579 -7.06 16.36 3.01
CA HIS A 579 -7.03 16.46 4.47
C HIS A 579 -7.21 17.89 5.00
N ALA A 580 -7.92 18.76 4.25
CA ALA A 580 -8.23 20.13 4.65
C ALA A 580 -8.74 20.24 6.10
N ASP A 581 -9.70 19.40 6.51
CA ASP A 581 -10.23 19.40 7.89
C ASP A 581 -9.14 19.17 8.95
N ASP A 582 -8.25 18.20 8.74
CA ASP A 582 -7.17 17.90 9.68
C ASP A 582 -6.18 19.07 9.75
N LEU A 583 -5.84 19.66 8.60
CA LEU A 583 -4.94 20.80 8.50
C LEU A 583 -5.52 22.05 9.16
N ASP A 584 -6.79 22.36 8.93
CA ASP A 584 -7.49 23.48 9.55
C ASP A 584 -7.39 23.41 11.08
N HIS A 585 -7.62 22.23 11.66
CA HIS A 585 -7.48 22.04 13.10
C HIS A 585 -6.02 22.17 13.59
N LEU A 586 -5.05 21.63 12.86
CA LEU A 586 -3.63 21.72 13.19
C LEU A 586 -3.14 23.18 13.18
N PHE A 587 -3.52 23.96 12.16
CA PHE A 587 -3.19 25.38 12.10
C PHE A 587 -3.98 26.21 13.13
N ALA A 588 -5.22 25.84 13.44
CA ALA A 588 -6.01 26.49 14.49
C ALA A 588 -5.42 26.30 15.91
N LEU A 589 -4.74 25.18 16.18
CA LEU A 589 -4.03 25.00 17.46
C LEU A 589 -2.95 26.06 17.69
N HIS A 590 -2.37 26.60 16.61
CA HIS A 590 -1.38 27.67 16.69
C HIS A 590 -2.01 29.04 16.98
N ASN A 591 -3.30 29.24 16.65
CA ASN A 591 -4.06 30.48 16.87
C ASN A 591 -4.60 30.64 18.30
N GLN A 592 -4.58 29.59 19.14
CA GLN A 592 -5.01 29.70 20.55
C GLN A 592 -3.99 30.43 21.43
N LYS A 593 -2.73 30.48 21.01
CA LYS A 593 -1.82 31.55 21.42
C LYS A 593 -2.20 32.75 20.55
N LYS A 594 -2.45 33.92 21.15
CA LYS A 594 -2.93 35.18 20.53
C LYS A 594 -2.04 35.76 19.41
N ASP A 595 -1.29 34.95 18.69
CA ASP A 595 -0.44 35.35 17.57
C ASP A 595 -1.14 35.01 16.26
N SER A 596 -1.13 35.97 15.33
CA SER A 596 -1.58 35.86 13.93
C SER A 596 -0.85 34.80 13.08
N MET A 597 -0.13 33.88 13.73
CA MET A 597 0.86 32.98 13.16
C MET A 597 0.25 31.75 12.50
N GLY A 598 -0.96 31.29 12.87
CA GLY A 598 -1.59 30.13 12.23
C GLY A 598 -2.09 30.44 10.81
N THR A 599 -2.66 31.62 10.58
CA THR A 599 -2.96 32.12 9.22
C THR A 599 -1.69 32.32 8.39
N GLU A 600 -0.63 32.85 9.01
CA GLU A 600 0.65 33.05 8.32
C GLU A 600 1.27 31.72 7.88
N ARG A 601 1.28 30.68 8.72
CA ARG A 601 1.85 29.38 8.36
C ARG A 601 1.05 28.68 7.26
N TRP A 602 -0.28 28.81 7.27
CA TRP A 602 -1.10 28.27 6.20
C TRP A 602 -0.79 28.94 4.85
N ASP A 603 -0.61 30.26 4.85
CA ASP A 603 -0.21 31.01 3.65
C ASP A 603 1.14 30.55 3.08
N LEU A 604 2.07 30.09 3.94
CA LEU A 604 3.35 29.52 3.48
C LEU A 604 3.15 28.19 2.75
N VAL A 605 2.28 27.32 3.27
CA VAL A 605 1.93 26.05 2.61
C VAL A 605 1.26 26.31 1.26
N GLN A 606 0.33 27.28 1.19
CA GLN A 606 -0.31 27.66 -0.08
C GLN A 606 0.71 28.25 -1.07
N ARG A 607 1.67 29.07 -0.61
CA ARG A 607 2.75 29.57 -1.48
C ARG A 607 3.60 28.43 -2.04
N ALA A 608 3.99 27.46 -1.22
CA ALA A 608 4.74 26.30 -1.67
C ALA A 608 3.93 25.39 -2.63
N ARG A 609 2.60 25.41 -2.56
CA ARG A 609 1.71 24.74 -3.50
C ARG A 609 1.62 25.48 -4.84
N ASP A 610 1.38 26.79 -4.80
CA ASP A 610 0.85 27.54 -5.96
C ASP A 610 1.88 28.41 -6.69
N LYS A 611 2.99 28.77 -6.04
CA LYS A 611 4.01 29.65 -6.62
C LYS A 611 5.17 28.85 -7.24
N PRO A 612 5.78 29.33 -8.34
CA PRO A 612 7.05 28.79 -8.81
C PRO A 612 8.13 28.96 -7.73
N PHE A 613 9.06 28.01 -7.62
CA PHE A 613 10.16 28.17 -6.67
C PHE A 613 11.16 29.19 -7.21
N LEU A 614 11.77 29.94 -6.30
CA LEU A 614 12.77 30.94 -6.66
C LEU A 614 14.11 30.26 -6.84
N HIS A 615 15.01 30.87 -7.62
CA HIS A 615 16.35 30.35 -7.87
C HIS A 615 17.37 31.43 -7.50
N MET A 616 18.46 30.98 -6.87
CA MET A 616 19.60 31.81 -6.49
C MET A 616 20.86 30.95 -6.50
N THR A 617 21.98 31.51 -6.90
CA THR A 617 23.29 30.86 -6.74
C THR A 617 23.82 31.07 -5.33
N TYR A 618 24.72 30.21 -4.87
CA TYR A 618 25.42 30.38 -3.59
C TYR A 618 26.08 31.76 -3.48
N ASP A 619 26.67 32.27 -4.58
CA ASP A 619 27.34 33.57 -4.58
C ASP A 619 26.34 34.71 -4.34
N GLU A 620 25.16 34.68 -4.97
CA GLU A 620 24.11 35.65 -4.71
C GLU A 620 23.59 35.53 -3.27
N ALA A 621 23.43 34.30 -2.78
CA ALA A 621 22.98 34.03 -1.41
C ALA A 621 23.97 34.59 -0.38
N ILE A 622 25.26 34.31 -0.53
CA ILE A 622 26.28 34.79 0.41
C ILE A 622 26.43 36.32 0.33
N ASP A 623 26.31 36.94 -0.86
CA ASP A 623 26.33 38.40 -1.01
C ASP A 623 25.18 39.07 -0.23
N ILE A 624 23.98 38.46 -0.24
CA ILE A 624 22.82 38.92 0.53
C ILE A 624 23.05 38.74 2.03
N LEU A 625 23.62 37.59 2.44
CA LEU A 625 23.88 37.28 3.84
C LEU A 625 24.97 38.17 4.43
N GLU A 626 26.03 38.49 3.67
CA GLU A 626 27.11 39.39 4.10
C GLU A 626 26.57 40.80 4.38
N GLN A 627 25.62 41.28 3.57
CA GLN A 627 24.94 42.57 3.80
C GLN A 627 24.09 42.56 5.07
N ALA A 628 23.57 41.39 5.44
CA ALA A 628 22.75 41.18 6.62
C ALA A 628 23.55 40.66 7.83
N ALA A 629 24.88 40.53 7.74
CA ALA A 629 25.70 39.74 8.67
C ALA A 629 25.52 40.07 10.16
N SER A 630 25.16 41.32 10.48
CA SER A 630 24.96 41.78 11.86
C SER A 630 23.77 41.14 12.61
N ILE A 631 22.87 40.45 11.90
CA ILE A 631 21.69 39.82 12.51
C ILE A 631 21.93 38.35 12.93
N PHE A 632 23.03 37.75 12.50
CA PHE A 632 23.32 36.32 12.64
C PHE A 632 24.19 36.03 13.86
N SER A 633 23.97 34.86 14.45
CA SER A 633 24.83 34.35 15.54
C SER A 633 26.03 33.58 14.96
N ASP A 634 25.79 32.82 13.90
CA ASP A 634 26.80 32.12 13.13
C ASP A 634 27.42 33.07 12.11
N PRO A 635 28.77 33.09 12.01
CA PRO A 635 29.46 34.00 11.13
C PRO A 635 29.11 33.71 9.68
N VAL A 636 29.00 34.76 8.86
CA VAL A 636 28.85 34.64 7.40
C VAL A 636 30.22 34.79 6.77
N VAL A 637 30.78 33.69 6.26
CA VAL A 637 32.11 33.66 5.63
C VAL A 637 32.01 32.98 4.28
N ARG A 638 32.41 33.67 3.21
CA ARG A 638 32.42 33.08 1.86
C ARG A 638 33.21 31.78 1.80
N GLY A 639 32.61 30.76 1.20
CA GLY A 639 33.14 29.41 1.12
C GLY A 639 32.51 28.45 2.14
N MET A 640 31.89 28.95 3.22
CA MET A 640 31.22 28.10 4.20
C MET A 640 29.93 27.47 3.65
N ASP A 641 29.51 26.38 4.27
CA ASP A 641 28.15 25.88 4.11
C ASP A 641 27.15 26.76 4.90
N LEU A 642 25.95 26.94 4.34
CA LEU A 642 24.96 27.84 4.93
C LEU A 642 24.38 27.22 6.21
N GLN A 643 24.32 28.00 7.29
CA GLN A 643 23.69 27.53 8.52
C GLN A 643 22.17 27.71 8.44
N THR A 644 21.45 26.95 9.25
CA THR A 644 19.98 26.97 9.29
C THR A 644 19.39 28.37 9.51
N GLU A 645 20.06 29.26 10.25
CA GLU A 645 19.59 30.65 10.41
C GLU A 645 19.79 31.50 9.14
N HIS A 646 20.85 31.23 8.37
CA HIS A 646 21.12 31.87 7.08
C HIS A 646 20.08 31.42 6.05
N GLU A 647 19.84 30.11 5.92
CA GLU A 647 18.81 29.53 5.05
C GLU A 647 17.43 30.12 5.33
N ARG A 648 17.06 30.18 6.63
CA ARG A 648 15.77 30.72 7.04
C ARG A 648 15.66 32.21 6.79
N PHE A 649 16.74 32.97 6.93
CA PHE A 649 16.71 34.39 6.56
C PHE A 649 16.42 34.58 5.07
N LEU A 650 17.13 33.83 4.21
CA LEU A 650 16.90 33.88 2.76
C LEU A 650 15.44 33.57 2.43
N VAL A 651 14.89 32.48 2.97
CA VAL A 651 13.51 32.09 2.64
C VAL A 651 12.47 32.94 3.37
N ASP A 652 12.52 33.02 4.70
CA ASP A 652 11.47 33.66 5.51
C ASP A 652 11.44 35.19 5.33
N LYS A 653 12.61 35.83 5.17
CA LYS A 653 12.73 37.30 5.13
C LYS A 653 12.94 37.81 3.72
N TYR A 654 13.97 37.35 3.01
CA TYR A 654 14.33 37.90 1.70
C TYR A 654 13.32 37.49 0.62
N CYS A 655 13.04 36.19 0.50
CA CYS A 655 12.05 35.62 -0.43
C CYS A 655 10.60 35.70 0.09
N GLN A 656 10.39 36.31 1.26
CA GLN A 656 9.07 36.49 1.88
C GLN A 656 8.26 35.19 1.97
N GLY A 657 8.91 34.08 2.33
CA GLY A 657 8.27 32.79 2.51
C GLY A 657 7.90 32.04 1.23
N GLN A 658 8.47 32.41 0.08
CA GLN A 658 8.41 31.58 -1.13
C GLN A 658 9.60 30.60 -1.15
N PRO A 659 9.41 29.30 -1.47
CA PRO A 659 10.53 28.35 -1.53
C PRO A 659 11.64 28.78 -2.50
N LEU A 660 12.87 28.41 -2.18
CA LEU A 660 14.09 28.88 -2.86
C LEU A 660 15.05 27.72 -3.11
N PHE A 661 15.44 27.50 -4.36
CA PHE A 661 16.64 26.74 -4.70
C PHE A 661 17.87 27.64 -4.54
N VAL A 662 18.84 27.17 -3.75
CA VAL A 662 20.20 27.71 -3.73
C VAL A 662 21.10 26.72 -4.45
N THR A 663 21.83 27.17 -5.47
CA THR A 663 22.60 26.30 -6.37
C THR A 663 24.10 26.61 -6.36
N HIS A 664 24.91 25.73 -6.93
CA HIS A 664 26.33 25.98 -7.19
C HIS A 664 27.14 26.29 -5.93
N TYR A 665 27.13 25.39 -4.94
CA TYR A 665 27.89 25.56 -3.70
C TYR A 665 29.40 25.35 -3.91
N PRO A 666 30.25 25.86 -3.00
CA PRO A 666 31.68 25.57 -2.99
C PRO A 666 31.97 24.07 -2.92
N ALA A 667 32.87 23.57 -3.78
CA ALA A 667 33.12 22.13 -3.89
C ALA A 667 33.65 21.48 -2.60
N HIS A 668 34.37 22.24 -1.76
CA HIS A 668 35.03 21.71 -0.56
C HIS A 668 34.08 21.48 0.63
N CYS A 669 32.86 22.02 0.59
CA CYS A 669 31.84 21.80 1.63
C CYS A 669 30.74 20.81 1.20
N LYS A 670 30.87 20.20 0.02
CA LYS A 670 29.89 19.26 -0.53
C LYS A 670 30.53 17.90 -0.82
N ALA A 671 29.68 16.89 -1.01
CA ALA A 671 30.11 15.50 -1.12
C ALA A 671 30.93 15.22 -2.39
N PHE A 672 31.80 14.21 -2.32
CA PHE A 672 32.77 13.87 -3.36
C PHE A 672 32.14 13.51 -4.72
N TYR A 673 30.91 13.01 -4.72
CA TYR A 673 30.19 12.53 -5.90
C TYR A 673 29.59 13.66 -6.76
N MET A 674 29.58 14.91 -6.30
CA MET A 674 28.92 16.01 -7.03
C MET A 674 29.75 16.54 -8.19
N LYS A 675 29.18 16.68 -9.38
CA LYS A 675 29.88 17.13 -10.59
C LYS A 675 30.38 18.59 -10.43
N PRO A 676 31.65 18.91 -10.73
CA PRO A 676 32.11 20.29 -10.84
C PRO A 676 31.33 21.08 -11.88
N SER A 677 31.13 22.36 -11.65
CA SER A 677 30.59 23.26 -12.68
C SER A 677 31.62 23.52 -13.77
N GLU A 678 31.20 23.44 -15.04
CA GLU A 678 32.11 23.58 -16.19
C GLU A 678 32.85 24.92 -16.19
N ASP A 679 32.14 26.01 -15.85
CA ASP A 679 32.68 27.36 -15.86
C ASP A 679 33.52 27.69 -14.62
N ARG A 680 33.33 26.97 -13.51
CA ARG A 680 34.01 27.23 -12.22
C ARG A 680 34.25 25.95 -11.42
N ALA A 681 35.46 25.42 -11.53
CA ALA A 681 35.89 24.18 -10.87
C ALA A 681 35.88 24.23 -9.33
N ASP A 682 35.81 25.42 -8.71
CA ASP A 682 35.65 25.59 -7.27
C ASP A 682 34.17 25.54 -6.81
N ARG A 683 33.24 25.27 -7.74
CA ARG A 683 31.81 25.02 -7.51
C ARG A 683 31.38 23.64 -8.01
N VAL A 684 30.28 23.14 -7.49
CA VAL A 684 29.64 21.90 -7.92
C VAL A 684 28.20 22.13 -8.35
N ASN A 685 27.73 21.37 -9.33
CA ASN A 685 26.35 21.35 -9.83
C ASN A 685 25.44 20.67 -8.80
N CYS A 686 25.12 21.41 -7.74
CA CYS A 686 24.22 20.98 -6.68
C CYS A 686 23.16 22.04 -6.39
N PHE A 687 22.13 21.63 -5.67
CA PHE A 687 21.12 22.52 -5.14
C PHE A 687 20.67 22.07 -3.75
N ASP A 688 20.28 23.05 -2.94
CA ASP A 688 19.47 22.84 -1.75
C ASP A 688 18.13 23.58 -1.96
N LEU A 689 17.01 22.87 -1.83
CA LEU A 689 15.67 23.46 -1.82
C LEU A 689 15.32 23.87 -0.40
N LEU A 690 15.28 25.17 -0.16
CA LEU A 690 14.95 25.75 1.12
C LEU A 690 13.44 26.07 1.19
N ILE A 691 12.78 25.62 2.25
CA ILE A 691 11.35 25.86 2.51
C ILE A 691 11.15 26.71 3.78
N PRO A 692 10.11 27.56 3.83
CA PRO A 692 9.94 28.50 4.94
C PRO A 692 9.88 27.81 6.31
N ARG A 693 10.43 28.48 7.33
CA ARG A 693 10.56 28.04 8.74
C ARG A 693 11.45 26.83 8.99
N ILE A 694 11.53 25.90 8.05
CA ILE A 694 12.29 24.66 8.17
C ILE A 694 13.76 24.90 7.80
N GLY A 695 14.03 25.52 6.64
CA GLY A 695 15.34 25.54 6.00
C GLY A 695 15.39 24.51 4.88
N GLU A 696 16.51 23.85 4.69
CA GLU A 696 16.68 22.77 3.71
C GLU A 696 15.61 21.65 3.83
N LEU A 697 14.93 21.38 2.71
CA LEU A 697 13.96 20.27 2.56
C LEU A 697 14.51 19.17 1.63
N VAL A 698 15.17 19.56 0.54
CA VAL A 698 15.74 18.67 -0.47
C VAL A 698 17.18 19.09 -0.71
N GLY A 699 18.11 18.13 -0.71
CA GLY A 699 19.48 18.32 -1.18
C GLY A 699 19.72 17.46 -2.42
N GLY A 700 20.33 18.00 -3.46
CA GLY A 700 20.49 17.31 -4.75
C GLY A 700 21.71 17.76 -5.54
N SER A 701 22.10 16.95 -6.52
CA SER A 701 23.20 17.29 -7.42
C SER A 701 23.17 16.48 -8.71
N GLU A 702 23.82 17.03 -9.73
CA GLU A 702 24.33 16.25 -10.85
C GLU A 702 25.55 15.44 -10.36
N ARG A 703 25.64 14.18 -10.79
CA ARG A 703 26.70 13.27 -10.34
C ARG A 703 27.91 13.39 -11.25
N GLU A 704 29.10 13.28 -10.67
CA GLU A 704 30.34 13.23 -11.43
C GLU A 704 30.35 11.97 -12.31
N ASP A 705 30.34 12.17 -13.62
CA ASP A 705 30.20 11.14 -14.64
C ASP A 705 31.53 10.80 -15.32
N ASP A 706 32.62 11.49 -14.97
CA ASP A 706 33.98 11.19 -15.43
C ASP A 706 34.74 10.32 -14.44
N PHE A 707 35.31 9.23 -14.97
CA PHE A 707 36.04 8.24 -14.18
C PHE A 707 37.26 8.85 -13.48
N GLU A 708 38.10 9.61 -14.18
CA GLU A 708 39.37 10.11 -13.63
C GLU A 708 39.12 11.17 -12.55
N ARG A 709 38.13 12.05 -12.76
CA ARG A 709 37.74 13.05 -11.76
C ARG A 709 37.15 12.42 -10.51
N LEU A 710 36.28 11.41 -10.65
CA LEU A 710 35.68 10.73 -9.50
C LEU A 710 36.72 9.91 -8.72
N ASP A 711 37.58 9.17 -9.44
CA ASP A 711 38.66 8.36 -8.84
C ASP A 711 39.65 9.21 -8.04
N ALA A 712 39.97 10.41 -8.53
CA ALA A 712 40.82 11.37 -7.82
C ALA A 712 40.21 11.84 -6.48
N ARG A 713 38.88 11.79 -6.33
CA ARG A 713 38.16 12.23 -5.11
C ARG A 713 37.86 11.11 -4.12
N VAL A 714 37.60 9.89 -4.60
CA VAL A 714 37.39 8.70 -3.74
C VAL A 714 38.65 8.37 -2.91
N GLY A 715 39.83 8.68 -3.45
CA GLY A 715 41.10 8.48 -2.76
C GLY A 715 41.53 7.01 -2.67
N PRO A 716 42.82 6.73 -2.40
CA PRO A 716 43.38 5.38 -2.53
C PRO A 716 42.86 4.39 -1.49
N HIS A 717 42.45 4.86 -0.31
CA HIS A 717 42.00 4.00 0.80
C HIS A 717 40.59 3.46 0.58
N SER A 718 39.70 4.21 -0.08
CA SER A 718 38.30 3.82 -0.31
C SER A 718 38.09 3.14 -1.66
N ARG A 719 39.08 3.23 -2.56
CA ARG A 719 39.00 2.75 -3.94
C ARG A 719 38.63 1.28 -4.07
N GLU A 720 39.22 0.40 -3.25
CA GLU A 720 38.96 -1.04 -3.31
C GLU A 720 37.47 -1.36 -3.06
N HIS A 721 36.82 -0.58 -2.21
CA HIS A 721 35.43 -0.80 -1.79
C HIS A 721 34.41 -0.03 -2.64
N MET A 722 34.87 0.99 -3.36
CA MET A 722 34.07 1.79 -4.29
C MET A 722 34.34 1.44 -5.76
N GLN A 723 35.09 0.36 -6.04
CA GLN A 723 35.42 -0.01 -7.42
C GLN A 723 34.16 -0.26 -8.27
N TRP A 724 33.12 -0.87 -7.69
CA TRP A 724 31.83 -1.08 -8.33
C TRP A 724 31.14 0.25 -8.72
N TYR A 725 31.30 1.28 -7.90
CA TYR A 725 30.72 2.60 -8.11
C TYR A 725 31.51 3.38 -9.17
N LEU A 726 32.83 3.25 -9.17
CA LEU A 726 33.70 3.78 -10.24
C LEU A 726 33.45 3.10 -11.59
N ASP A 727 33.11 1.81 -11.60
CA ASP A 727 32.83 1.06 -12.84
C ASP A 727 31.61 1.60 -13.59
N LEU A 728 30.68 2.28 -12.90
CA LEU A 728 29.57 3.00 -13.52
C LEU A 728 30.07 4.08 -14.50
N ARG A 729 31.24 4.66 -14.23
CA ARG A 729 31.86 5.69 -15.07
C ARG A 729 32.73 5.12 -16.19
N ARG A 730 32.92 3.80 -16.22
CA ARG A 730 33.71 3.10 -17.26
C ARG A 730 32.85 2.47 -18.33
N TYR A 731 31.72 1.89 -17.95
CA TYR A 731 30.90 1.05 -18.83
C TYR A 731 29.66 1.78 -19.32
N GLY A 732 29.87 2.78 -20.19
CA GLY A 732 28.78 3.57 -20.76
C GLY A 732 28.25 4.63 -19.80
N SER A 733 29.15 5.43 -19.22
CA SER A 733 28.79 6.55 -18.34
C SER A 733 27.84 7.53 -19.02
N VAL A 734 26.96 8.13 -18.23
CA VAL A 734 25.97 9.12 -18.66
C VAL A 734 25.89 10.25 -17.64
N PRO A 735 25.60 11.48 -18.05
CA PRO A 735 25.13 12.50 -17.11
C PRO A 735 23.91 11.96 -16.39
N HIS A 736 23.83 12.19 -15.09
CA HIS A 736 22.69 11.79 -14.27
C HIS A 736 22.63 12.67 -13.03
N ALA A 737 21.43 12.82 -12.49
CA ALA A 737 21.18 13.65 -11.34
C ALA A 737 20.10 13.03 -10.46
N GLY A 738 20.16 13.38 -9.19
CA GLY A 738 19.17 12.98 -8.21
C GLY A 738 19.19 13.86 -6.99
N TRP A 739 18.34 13.53 -6.03
CA TRP A 739 18.18 14.30 -4.81
C TRP A 739 17.63 13.45 -3.68
N GLY A 740 17.76 13.94 -2.45
CA GLY A 740 17.19 13.35 -1.25
C GLY A 740 16.26 14.34 -0.55
N LEU A 741 15.05 13.92 -0.23
CA LEU A 741 14.05 14.68 0.51
C LEU A 741 13.84 14.04 1.89
N GLY A 742 14.08 14.83 2.94
CA GLY A 742 13.81 14.42 4.32
C GLY A 742 12.30 14.40 4.59
N PHE A 743 11.68 13.22 4.56
CA PHE A 743 10.22 13.11 4.52
C PHE A 743 9.54 13.68 5.78
N GLU A 744 10.16 13.51 6.95
CA GLU A 744 9.69 14.13 8.19
C GLU A 744 9.69 15.66 8.13
N ARG A 745 10.66 16.30 7.43
CA ARG A 745 10.69 17.75 7.25
C ARG A 745 9.52 18.23 6.37
N LEU A 746 9.17 17.47 5.33
CA LEU A 746 7.99 17.75 4.50
C LEU A 746 6.70 17.67 5.33
N VAL A 747 6.54 16.59 6.09
CA VAL A 747 5.37 16.41 6.97
C VAL A 747 5.33 17.51 8.03
N GLN A 748 6.48 17.92 8.58
CA GLN A 748 6.57 19.02 9.54
C GLN A 748 6.05 20.33 8.94
N PHE A 749 6.49 20.65 7.73
CA PHE A 749 6.08 21.85 7.02
C PHE A 749 4.57 21.84 6.75
N VAL A 750 4.04 20.78 6.15
CA VAL A 750 2.62 20.69 5.75
C VAL A 750 1.67 20.69 6.95
N THR A 751 2.05 20.02 8.04
CA THR A 751 1.22 19.98 9.26
C THR A 751 1.41 21.19 10.17
N GLY A 752 2.45 21.99 9.93
CA GLY A 752 2.80 23.14 10.75
C GLY A 752 3.27 22.80 12.16
N VAL A 753 3.56 21.53 12.50
CA VAL A 753 4.06 21.16 13.83
C VAL A 753 5.47 21.72 14.06
N SER A 754 5.74 22.15 15.29
CA SER A 754 6.96 22.92 15.56
C SER A 754 8.20 22.06 15.81
N ASN A 755 8.06 20.76 16.02
CA ASN A 755 9.16 19.84 16.27
C ASN A 755 8.97 18.56 15.43
N ILE A 756 10.06 18.11 14.81
CA ILE A 756 10.07 16.99 13.87
C ILE A 756 9.65 15.67 14.53
N ARG A 757 9.81 15.54 15.85
CA ARG A 757 9.44 14.35 16.63
C ARG A 757 7.94 14.05 16.59
N GLU A 758 7.11 15.05 16.26
CA GLU A 758 5.67 14.88 16.10
C GLU A 758 5.28 14.31 14.74
N THR A 759 6.20 14.30 13.77
CA THR A 759 5.93 13.86 12.39
C THR A 759 6.15 12.36 12.18
N SER A 760 6.86 11.69 13.09
CA SER A 760 7.04 10.24 13.11
C SER A 760 6.13 9.61 14.15
N ALA A 761 5.64 8.39 13.90
CA ALA A 761 4.79 7.65 14.82
C ALA A 761 5.51 7.24 16.11
N MET A 762 6.81 6.99 16.04
CA MET A 762 7.68 6.59 17.17
C MET A 762 9.10 7.12 16.93
N PRO A 763 9.35 8.43 17.11
CA PRO A 763 10.62 9.06 16.75
C PRO A 763 11.80 8.47 17.53
N ARG A 764 12.98 8.44 16.89
CA ARG A 764 14.28 8.21 17.53
C ARG A 764 15.10 9.48 17.48
N TRP A 765 15.73 9.81 18.59
CA TRP A 765 16.68 10.91 18.69
C TRP A 765 17.70 10.60 19.78
N ALA A 766 18.78 11.38 19.85
CA ALA A 766 19.81 11.22 20.87
C ALA A 766 19.19 11.06 22.28
N GLY A 767 19.56 9.97 22.96
CA GLY A 767 19.10 9.66 24.32
C GLY A 767 17.68 9.10 24.44
N SER A 768 16.98 8.76 23.35
CA SER A 768 15.60 8.25 23.41
C SER A 768 15.33 7.07 22.47
N VAL A 769 15.13 5.89 23.07
CA VAL A 769 14.78 4.62 22.40
C VAL A 769 13.68 3.83 23.14
N THR A 770 13.09 4.40 24.19
CA THR A 770 12.11 3.76 25.11
C THR A 770 10.69 4.24 24.87
N TYR A 771 9.67 3.46 25.27
CA TYR A 771 8.23 3.71 24.98
C TYR A 771 7.35 3.96 26.19
#